data_AF-A0A4P6F2R2-F1
#
_entry.id   AF-A0A4P6F2R2-F1
#
_cell.length_a   1.000
_cell.length_b   1.000
_cell.length_c   1.000
_cell.angle_alpha   90.00
_cell.angle_beta   90.00
_cell.angle_gamma   90.00
#
_symmetry.space_group_name_H-M   'P 1'
#
loop_
_entity.id
_entity.type
_entity.pdbx_description
1 polymer ?
#
loop_
_entity_poly.entity_id
_entity_poly.type
_entity_poly.pdbx_seq_one_letter_code
_entity_poly.pdbx_strand_id
1 'polypeptide(L)'
;MTVTHARPATTPPAPGTREPRRGAAARFRGRWRVALRFGARDARRNKGRTALVAIMVALPVAVGAFAATTLWSTRDTPERTVAEQLGPRLQASASFFGTEVQQTPDGNSSAGGASAETQVASVDAAFRAALPGGARAVAGVDASVVVFAGELQVWQPAVQIDVGDPSVAAAFPLAEGTLPGAGEVALGADIARQLGLEVGDTVGARLNGRVGQVDGPADLGSATLSGILAARQPRSVTVLYPASGPITPPATVGGPTGPTVTSPFWFVSGDTPVTWDDVLRLNDAGFVVTSRQVVLDPPPHSAVPYFDGTPPRSASDLLQTWGLFVAVIAVALLEAVLLVGPAFAVGARRSARSLALVAANGGTARTLRAVVLGTGVVIGVGGALAGTAIGLAGAAVALSSVPGGLRFYSVPWPIVLGIAVVGVLLAAAGAWLPARGASKADVVAVLAGRRGETAARRWPAVVGTVLAVAGYAAAVVGGITTQVLLLIGGVIVGEIGLVLACGGIVALLGRMAGRLPLSWRFALRDASRHRSRTSPAIAAVLVATAGASAGLVYSTAQSDHDYRSQAIVAAPGVLLLADPSGKALATPADLATVTGIVHDVLPDVGDLRPVTTLAETVDDGVTTSAHLRPPGEGLEFSVSGTAIMGPIVDDGDLVEAFAIPSPDTLGPRSQQDASSSPPARRSTTARRTSPSRAGIRTSTPRRRS
;
A
#
# COMPACT_ATOMS: atom_id res chain seq x y z
N MET A 1 94.17 12.98 -46.87
CA MET A 1 93.41 14.22 -46.52
C MET A 1 92.05 13.79 -46.01
N THR A 2 91.90 13.75 -44.68
CA THR A 2 90.70 13.32 -43.98
C THR A 2 90.25 14.51 -43.14
N VAL A 3 89.13 15.13 -43.50
CA VAL A 3 88.61 16.34 -42.85
C VAL A 3 87.70 15.92 -41.69
N THR A 4 88.17 16.18 -40.48
CA THR A 4 87.42 16.18 -39.22
C THR A 4 86.53 17.42 -39.13
N HIS A 5 85.21 17.23 -39.04
CA HIS A 5 84.28 18.26 -38.54
C HIS A 5 83.90 17.95 -37.09
N ALA A 6 84.27 18.86 -36.19
CA ALA A 6 83.93 18.81 -34.77
C ALA A 6 82.42 19.01 -34.57
N ARG A 7 81.80 18.14 -33.75
CA ARG A 7 80.42 18.31 -33.26
C ARG A 7 80.38 19.41 -32.19
N PRO A 8 79.35 20.27 -32.17
CA PRO A 8 79.17 21.24 -31.09
C PRO A 8 78.79 20.52 -29.79
N ALA A 9 79.36 20.98 -28.68
CA ALA A 9 79.08 20.48 -27.34
C ALA A 9 77.60 20.74 -26.98
N THR A 10 76.85 19.67 -26.71
CA THR A 10 75.51 19.74 -26.14
C THR A 10 75.62 20.02 -24.65
N THR A 11 75.25 21.24 -24.24
CA THR A 11 75.06 21.60 -22.83
C THR A 11 74.04 20.66 -22.19
N PRO A 12 74.30 20.06 -21.01
CA PRO A 12 73.30 19.25 -20.33
C PRO A 12 72.08 20.11 -19.95
N PRO A 13 70.84 19.61 -20.09
CA PRO A 13 69.67 20.37 -19.69
C PRO A 13 69.74 20.68 -18.19
N ALA A 14 69.48 21.94 -17.84
CA ALA A 14 69.39 22.38 -16.45
C ALA A 14 68.46 21.44 -15.64
N PRO A 15 68.79 21.11 -14.37
CA PRO A 15 67.94 20.27 -13.56
C PRO A 15 66.58 20.95 -13.42
N GLY A 16 65.57 20.36 -14.08
CA GLY A 16 64.20 20.85 -14.05
C GLY A 16 63.77 21.07 -12.60
N THR A 17 63.25 22.26 -12.33
CA THR A 17 62.57 22.60 -11.09
C THR A 17 61.62 21.45 -10.74
N ARG A 18 61.91 20.76 -9.64
CA ARG A 18 61.03 19.71 -9.10
C ARG A 18 59.72 20.39 -8.72
N GLU A 19 58.75 20.39 -9.62
CA GLU A 19 57.37 20.77 -9.30
C GLU A 19 56.95 19.99 -8.05
N PRO A 20 56.33 20.64 -7.04
CA PRO A 20 55.84 19.94 -5.88
C PRO A 20 54.81 18.90 -6.36
N ARG A 21 55.14 17.62 -6.20
CA ARG A 21 54.27 16.49 -6.60
C ARG A 21 52.98 16.57 -5.79
N ARG A 22 51.99 17.31 -6.29
CA ARG A 22 50.65 17.40 -5.69
C ARG A 22 50.14 15.99 -5.41
N GLY A 23 49.70 15.75 -4.17
CA GLY A 23 49.16 14.46 -3.73
C GLY A 23 48.05 13.96 -4.66
N ALA A 24 47.84 12.63 -4.71
CA ALA A 24 46.85 12.01 -5.59
C ALA A 24 45.44 12.64 -5.44
N ALA A 25 45.06 13.00 -4.21
CA ALA A 25 43.81 13.69 -3.89
C ALA A 25 43.73 15.10 -4.51
N ALA A 26 44.80 15.90 -4.47
CA ALA A 26 44.83 17.23 -5.06
C ALA A 26 44.74 17.17 -6.60
N ARG A 27 45.39 16.19 -7.23
CA ARG A 27 45.28 15.92 -8.67
C ARG A 27 43.88 15.45 -9.07
N PHE A 28 43.24 14.62 -8.25
CA PHE A 28 41.86 14.20 -8.45
C PHE A 28 40.88 15.38 -8.34
N ARG A 29 40.97 16.17 -7.25
CA ARG A 29 40.13 17.36 -7.03
C ARG A 29 40.31 18.39 -8.13
N GLY A 30 41.55 18.69 -8.54
CA GLY A 30 41.84 19.63 -9.63
C GLY A 30 41.20 19.19 -10.95
N ARG A 31 41.31 17.90 -11.29
CA ARG A 31 40.71 17.33 -12.50
C ARG A 31 39.18 17.40 -12.49
N TRP A 32 38.54 17.03 -11.38
CA TRP A 32 37.09 17.07 -11.26
C TRP A 32 36.53 18.49 -11.22
N ARG A 33 37.23 19.44 -10.59
CA ARG A 33 36.84 20.86 -10.66
C ARG A 33 36.82 21.39 -12.09
N VAL A 34 37.82 21.04 -12.90
CA VAL A 34 37.86 21.42 -14.32
C VAL A 34 36.76 20.71 -15.10
N ALA A 35 36.56 19.41 -14.88
CA ALA A 35 35.53 18.64 -15.54
C ALA A 35 34.11 19.17 -15.27
N LEU A 36 33.78 19.48 -14.01
CA LEU A 36 32.48 20.03 -13.63
C LEU A 36 32.27 21.44 -14.19
N ARG A 37 33.31 22.29 -14.17
CA ARG A 37 33.25 23.63 -14.81
C ARG A 37 33.04 23.54 -16.31
N PHE A 38 33.71 22.60 -16.97
CA PHE A 38 33.51 22.34 -18.39
C PHE A 38 32.08 21.86 -18.65
N GLY A 39 31.61 20.88 -17.88
CA GLY A 39 30.26 20.33 -17.97
C GLY A 39 29.17 21.39 -17.81
N ALA A 40 29.30 22.29 -16.82
CA ALA A 40 28.36 23.39 -16.62
C ALA A 40 28.33 24.38 -17.79
N ARG A 41 29.48 24.71 -18.38
CA ARG A 41 29.54 25.59 -19.55
C ARG A 41 28.99 24.91 -20.80
N ASP A 42 29.32 23.64 -21.00
CA ASP A 42 28.82 22.83 -22.12
C ASP A 42 27.30 22.65 -22.04
N ALA A 43 26.78 22.44 -20.83
CA ALA A 43 25.36 22.32 -20.56
C ALA A 43 24.59 23.61 -20.93
N ARG A 44 25.10 24.79 -20.53
CA ARG A 44 24.49 26.09 -20.83
C ARG A 44 24.54 26.47 -22.30
N ARG A 45 25.62 26.10 -23.01
CA ARG A 45 25.75 26.38 -24.44
C ARG A 45 24.81 25.52 -25.29
N ASN A 46 24.63 24.25 -24.92
CA ASN A 46 23.84 23.29 -25.67
C ASN A 46 22.45 23.04 -25.05
N LYS A 47 21.66 24.11 -24.88
CA LYS A 47 20.39 24.11 -24.11
C LYS A 47 19.44 22.97 -24.49
N GLY A 48 19.19 22.73 -25.78
CA GLY A 48 18.25 21.69 -26.23
C GLY A 48 18.70 20.27 -25.87
N ARG A 49 19.99 19.95 -26.01
CA ARG A 49 20.55 18.64 -25.63
C ARG A 49 20.52 18.46 -24.11
N THR A 50 20.93 19.51 -23.40
CA THR A 50 20.93 19.52 -21.94
C THR A 50 19.52 19.34 -21.39
N ALA A 51 18.53 20.02 -21.98
CA ALA A 51 17.13 19.88 -21.61
C ALA A 51 16.64 18.46 -21.84
N LEU A 52 16.92 17.84 -23.00
CA LEU A 52 16.53 16.45 -23.28
C LEU A 52 17.07 15.48 -22.23
N VAL A 53 18.38 15.54 -21.93
CA VAL A 53 19.00 14.66 -20.94
C VAL A 53 18.52 14.97 -19.53
N ALA A 54 18.35 16.25 -19.19
CA ALA A 54 17.83 16.67 -17.89
C ALA A 54 16.40 16.17 -17.68
N ILE A 55 15.53 16.23 -18.70
CA ILE A 55 14.16 15.70 -18.65
C ILE A 55 14.17 14.18 -18.47
N MET A 56 15.02 13.45 -19.21
CA MET A 56 15.16 12.00 -19.07
C MET A 56 15.58 11.57 -17.66
N VAL A 57 16.32 12.41 -16.94
CA VAL A 57 16.70 12.17 -15.53
C VAL A 57 15.63 12.69 -14.57
N ALA A 58 15.04 13.85 -14.85
CA ALA A 58 14.06 14.50 -14.00
C ALA A 58 12.77 13.69 -13.90
N LEU A 59 12.32 13.06 -14.98
CA LEU A 59 11.05 12.35 -15.02
C LEU A 59 11.01 11.15 -14.03
N PRO A 60 11.97 10.20 -14.04
CA PRO A 60 11.98 9.13 -13.04
C PRO A 60 12.15 9.64 -11.61
N VAL A 61 12.97 10.69 -11.41
CA VAL A 61 13.15 11.29 -10.08
C VAL A 61 11.87 11.97 -9.60
N ALA A 62 11.13 12.63 -10.48
CA ALA A 62 9.84 13.25 -10.17
C ALA A 62 8.80 12.21 -9.80
N VAL A 63 8.65 11.15 -10.60
CA VAL A 63 7.72 10.05 -10.30
C VAL A 63 8.08 9.38 -8.98
N GLY A 64 9.37 9.08 -8.76
CA GLY A 64 9.83 8.48 -7.51
C GLY A 64 9.60 9.37 -6.30
N ALA A 65 9.94 10.67 -6.38
CA ALA A 65 9.73 11.62 -5.30
C ALA A 65 8.24 11.87 -5.02
N PHE A 66 7.41 11.95 -6.06
CA PHE A 66 5.95 12.02 -5.95
C PHE A 66 5.41 10.80 -5.21
N ALA A 67 5.66 9.59 -5.73
CA ALA A 67 5.16 8.36 -5.15
C ALA A 67 5.64 8.16 -3.71
N ALA A 68 6.93 8.39 -3.43
CA ALA A 68 7.48 8.28 -2.09
C ALA A 68 6.83 9.27 -1.12
N THR A 69 6.62 10.52 -1.54
CA THR A 69 6.04 11.55 -0.66
C THR A 69 4.56 11.31 -0.43
N THR A 70 3.80 10.96 -1.48
CA THR A 70 2.37 10.63 -1.36
C THR A 70 2.17 9.41 -0.47
N LEU A 71 2.85 8.29 -0.77
CA LEU A 71 2.75 7.07 0.03
C LEU A 71 3.22 7.26 1.47
N TRP A 72 4.24 8.10 1.70
CA TRP A 72 4.72 8.40 3.05
C TRP A 72 3.76 9.31 3.81
N SER A 73 3.16 10.30 3.13
CA SER A 73 2.18 11.22 3.73
C SER A 73 0.83 10.55 4.03
N THR A 74 0.53 9.43 3.35
CA THR A 74 -0.62 8.58 3.64
C THR A 74 -0.34 7.51 4.70
N ARG A 75 0.90 7.37 5.21
CA ARG A 75 1.17 6.48 6.33
C ARG A 75 0.75 7.15 7.62
N ASP A 76 0.16 6.37 8.50
CA ASP A 76 -0.07 6.77 9.88
C ASP A 76 1.27 6.70 10.61
N THR A 77 1.88 7.86 10.87
CA THR A 77 3.04 7.94 11.75
C THR A 77 2.57 7.83 13.20
N PRO A 78 3.40 7.31 14.12
CA PRO A 78 3.06 7.26 15.54
C PRO A 78 2.53 8.59 16.10
N GLU A 79 3.15 9.71 15.73
CA GLU A 79 2.75 11.04 16.17
C GLU A 79 1.36 11.42 15.65
N ARG A 80 1.05 11.01 14.42
CA ARG A 80 -0.26 11.21 13.81
C ARG A 80 -1.30 10.34 14.51
N THR A 81 -1.02 9.06 14.73
CA THR A 81 -1.92 8.14 15.43
C THR A 81 -2.26 8.67 16.81
N VAL A 82 -1.27 9.16 17.57
CA VAL A 82 -1.51 9.80 18.87
C VAL A 82 -2.35 11.08 18.73
N ALA A 83 -2.02 11.94 17.76
CA ALA A 83 -2.77 13.19 17.57
C ALA A 83 -4.23 12.94 17.17
N GLU A 84 -4.49 11.93 16.33
CA GLU A 84 -5.84 11.57 15.87
C GLU A 84 -6.61 10.79 16.94
N GLN A 85 -5.99 9.89 17.71
CA GLN A 85 -6.69 9.03 18.68
C GLN A 85 -6.77 9.60 20.11
N LEU A 86 -5.82 10.46 20.51
CA LEU A 86 -5.70 10.98 21.88
C LEU A 86 -5.68 12.52 21.94
N GLY A 87 -5.47 13.20 20.82
CA GLY A 87 -5.28 14.64 20.80
C GLY A 87 -3.99 15.08 21.53
N PRO A 88 -3.86 16.37 21.86
CA PRO A 88 -2.60 16.96 22.31
C PRO A 88 -2.25 16.69 23.78
N ARG A 89 -3.22 16.35 24.64
CA ARG A 89 -2.99 16.23 26.10
C ARG A 89 -3.29 14.88 26.75
N LEU A 90 -4.10 14.01 26.13
CA LEU A 90 -4.42 12.71 26.74
C LEU A 90 -3.26 11.72 26.63
N GLN A 91 -3.00 10.99 27.71
CA GLN A 91 -1.91 10.01 27.79
C GLN A 91 -2.32 8.64 27.27
N ALA A 92 -3.58 8.24 27.45
CA ALA A 92 -4.09 6.99 26.93
C ALA A 92 -5.61 7.00 26.74
N SER A 93 -6.09 6.06 25.95
CA SER A 93 -7.50 5.71 25.75
C SER A 93 -7.64 4.22 26.00
N ALA A 94 -8.69 3.81 26.72
CA ALA A 94 -8.92 2.43 27.07
C ALA A 94 -10.39 2.04 26.86
N SER A 95 -10.60 0.80 26.42
CA SER A 95 -11.91 0.17 26.29
C SER A 95 -11.86 -1.21 26.93
N PHE A 96 -12.93 -1.55 27.67
CA PHE A 96 -13.03 -2.87 28.28
C PHE A 96 -13.30 -3.91 27.20
N PHE A 97 -12.50 -4.97 27.15
CA PHE A 97 -12.57 -6.01 26.13
C PHE A 97 -13.03 -7.34 26.71
N GLY A 98 -12.42 -7.79 27.81
CA GLY A 98 -12.75 -9.09 28.37
C GLY A 98 -11.72 -9.61 29.34
N THR A 99 -11.38 -10.90 29.22
CA THR A 99 -10.37 -11.56 30.06
C THR A 99 -9.16 -11.96 29.22
N GLU A 100 -7.99 -12.10 29.85
CA GLU A 100 -6.74 -12.53 29.19
C GLU A 100 -6.41 -11.70 27.94
N VAL A 101 -6.51 -10.38 28.04
CA VAL A 101 -6.27 -9.50 26.90
C VAL A 101 -4.79 -9.51 26.55
N GLN A 102 -4.50 -9.69 25.27
CA GLN A 102 -3.20 -9.45 24.67
C GLN A 102 -3.40 -8.50 23.50
N GLN A 103 -2.51 -7.53 23.33
CA GLN A 103 -2.65 -6.54 22.26
C GLN A 103 -1.32 -6.22 21.60
N THR A 104 -1.41 -5.69 20.39
CA THR A 104 -0.30 -4.98 19.75
C THR A 104 -0.02 -3.65 20.47
N PRO A 105 1.20 -3.09 20.39
CA PRO A 105 1.55 -1.83 21.06
C PRO A 105 0.66 -0.63 20.72
N ASP A 106 0.06 -0.61 19.53
CA ASP A 106 -0.87 0.43 19.08
C ASP A 106 -2.33 0.17 19.49
N GLY A 107 -2.63 -1.00 20.08
CA GLY A 107 -3.98 -1.39 20.50
C GLY A 107 -4.94 -1.74 19.36
N ASN A 108 -4.48 -1.72 18.10
CA ASN A 108 -5.34 -1.97 16.93
C ASN A 108 -5.67 -3.45 16.72
N SER A 109 -4.85 -4.35 17.23
CA SER A 109 -5.12 -5.78 17.22
C SER A 109 -5.04 -6.31 18.65
N SER A 110 -6.05 -7.08 19.03
CA SER A 110 -6.12 -7.69 20.35
C SER A 110 -6.72 -9.09 20.26
N ALA A 111 -6.35 -9.92 21.22
CA ALA A 111 -6.89 -11.24 21.45
C ALA A 111 -7.27 -11.34 22.94
N GLY A 112 -8.33 -12.09 23.25
CA GLY A 112 -8.77 -12.30 24.63
C GLY A 112 -10.05 -13.13 24.68
N GLY A 113 -10.38 -13.60 25.88
CA GLY A 113 -11.60 -14.35 26.15
C GLY A 113 -12.78 -13.44 26.45
N ALA A 114 -14.00 -13.90 26.11
CA ALA A 114 -15.23 -13.24 26.53
C ALA A 114 -15.30 -13.18 28.07
N SER A 115 -15.74 -12.05 28.60
CA SER A 115 -15.99 -11.88 30.04
C SER A 115 -17.44 -12.15 30.39
N ALA A 116 -17.67 -12.62 31.62
CA ALA A 116 -19.01 -12.63 32.20
C ALA A 116 -19.55 -11.21 32.34
N GLU A 117 -20.87 -11.07 32.33
CA GLU A 117 -21.51 -9.78 32.56
C GLU A 117 -21.06 -9.20 33.91
N THR A 118 -20.47 -8.01 33.85
CA THR A 118 -19.79 -7.36 34.98
C THR A 118 -20.29 -5.93 35.10
N GLN A 119 -20.45 -5.43 36.33
CA GLN A 119 -20.89 -4.06 36.56
C GLN A 119 -19.85 -3.05 36.08
N VAL A 120 -20.29 -2.01 35.35
CA VAL A 120 -19.38 -0.94 34.87
C VAL A 120 -18.67 -0.26 36.04
N ALA A 121 -19.33 -0.12 37.20
CA ALA A 121 -18.72 0.43 38.40
C ALA A 121 -17.51 -0.39 38.91
N SER A 122 -17.56 -1.73 38.82
CA SER A 122 -16.42 -2.56 39.23
C SER A 122 -15.30 -2.54 38.19
N VAL A 123 -15.65 -2.49 36.89
CA VAL A 123 -14.69 -2.31 35.80
C VAL A 123 -13.96 -0.96 35.94
N ASP A 124 -14.70 0.11 36.20
CA ASP A 124 -14.18 1.45 36.43
C ASP A 124 -13.27 1.53 37.68
N ALA A 125 -13.62 0.82 38.76
CA ALA A 125 -12.76 0.68 39.93
C ALA A 125 -11.46 -0.09 39.62
N ALA A 126 -11.55 -1.19 38.87
CA ALA A 126 -10.39 -1.98 38.43
C ALA A 126 -9.47 -1.16 37.52
N PHE A 127 -10.04 -0.40 36.57
CA PHE A 127 -9.29 0.49 35.70
C PHE A 127 -8.48 1.50 36.52
N ARG A 128 -9.13 2.22 37.44
CA ARG A 128 -8.44 3.23 38.27
C ARG A 128 -7.38 2.63 39.19
N ALA A 129 -7.57 1.40 39.67
CA ALA A 129 -6.59 0.72 40.51
C ALA A 129 -5.33 0.28 39.71
N ALA A 130 -5.47 0.00 38.42
CA ALA A 130 -4.36 -0.42 37.55
C ALA A 130 -3.53 0.76 36.97
N LEU A 131 -4.09 1.98 37.00
CA LEU A 131 -3.42 3.18 36.49
C LEU A 131 -2.15 3.55 37.28
N PRO A 132 -1.14 4.13 36.61
CA PRO A 132 0.05 4.64 37.29
C PRO A 132 -0.31 5.79 38.24
N GLY A 133 0.48 5.95 39.32
CA GLY A 133 0.26 7.00 40.31
C GLY A 133 0.32 8.40 39.68
N GLY A 134 -0.70 9.22 39.93
CA GLY A 134 -0.81 10.58 39.37
C GLY A 134 -1.52 10.66 38.01
N ALA A 135 -1.93 9.53 37.42
CA ALA A 135 -2.84 9.54 36.30
C ALA A 135 -4.30 9.74 36.77
N ARG A 136 -5.10 10.45 35.97
CA ARG A 136 -6.53 10.67 36.22
C ARG A 136 -7.35 10.00 35.14
N ALA A 137 -8.32 9.20 35.53
CA ALA A 137 -9.28 8.59 34.61
C ALA A 137 -10.47 9.53 34.38
N VAL A 138 -10.84 9.74 33.12
CA VAL A 138 -12.10 10.37 32.71
C VAL A 138 -12.92 9.34 31.93
N ALA A 139 -14.03 8.90 32.51
CA ALA A 139 -14.92 7.94 31.86
C ALA A 139 -15.82 8.66 30.85
N GLY A 140 -16.08 7.99 29.73
CA GLY A 140 -17.03 8.42 28.70
C GLY A 140 -17.86 7.24 28.20
N VAL A 141 -18.84 7.55 27.37
CA VAL A 141 -19.72 6.56 26.75
C VAL A 141 -19.73 6.76 25.26
N ASP A 142 -19.36 5.73 24.52
CA ASP A 142 -19.61 5.63 23.08
C ASP A 142 -21.06 5.18 22.87
N ALA A 143 -21.73 5.74 21.88
CA ALA A 143 -23.03 5.31 21.45
C ALA A 143 -23.14 5.41 19.92
N SER A 144 -24.08 4.68 19.35
CA SER A 144 -24.55 4.93 17.99
C SER A 144 -25.85 5.70 18.05
N VAL A 145 -25.92 6.86 17.39
CA VAL A 145 -27.12 7.69 17.36
C VAL A 145 -27.56 7.97 15.94
N VAL A 146 -28.87 8.16 15.76
CA VAL A 146 -29.42 8.74 14.55
C VAL A 146 -29.68 10.21 14.84
N VAL A 147 -28.95 11.09 14.15
CA VAL A 147 -29.12 12.54 14.23
C VAL A 147 -30.05 12.97 13.11
N PHE A 148 -31.02 13.83 13.39
CA PHE A 148 -31.98 14.28 12.40
C PHE A 148 -32.31 15.77 12.51
N ALA A 149 -32.57 16.37 11.35
CA ALA A 149 -33.02 17.74 11.18
C ALA A 149 -34.08 17.77 10.07
N GLY A 150 -35.32 18.13 10.43
CA GLY A 150 -36.46 17.99 9.52
C GLY A 150 -36.67 16.52 9.11
N GLU A 151 -36.65 16.26 7.80
CA GLU A 151 -36.78 14.90 7.22
C GLU A 151 -35.42 14.19 7.01
N LEU A 152 -34.30 14.91 7.16
CA LEU A 152 -32.97 14.35 6.96
C LEU A 152 -32.50 13.67 8.24
N GLN A 153 -32.00 12.44 8.11
CA GLN A 153 -31.43 11.68 9.22
C GLN A 153 -30.14 10.97 8.81
N VAL A 154 -29.18 10.92 9.72
CA VAL A 154 -27.89 10.26 9.49
C VAL A 154 -27.48 9.48 10.73
N TRP A 155 -27.11 8.22 10.52
CA TRP A 155 -26.51 7.38 11.55
C TRP A 155 -25.07 7.80 11.80
N GLN A 156 -24.70 8.07 13.05
CA GLN A 156 -23.38 8.57 13.43
C GLN A 156 -22.90 8.02 14.78
N PRO A 157 -21.58 7.85 14.96
CA PRO A 157 -20.98 7.61 16.26
C PRO A 157 -21.07 8.86 17.14
N ALA A 158 -21.55 8.67 18.37
CA ALA A 158 -21.63 9.68 19.40
C ALA A 158 -20.75 9.35 20.59
N VAL A 159 -20.20 10.38 21.22
CA VAL A 159 -19.52 10.29 22.51
C VAL A 159 -20.17 11.24 23.50
N GLN A 160 -20.44 10.72 24.70
CA GLN A 160 -20.79 11.52 25.86
C GLN A 160 -19.64 11.50 26.86
N ILE A 161 -19.06 12.66 27.16
CA ILE A 161 -17.91 12.75 28.07
C ILE A 161 -17.82 14.11 28.78
N ASP A 162 -17.13 14.15 29.91
CA ASP A 162 -16.81 15.39 30.62
C ASP A 162 -15.81 16.26 29.85
N VAL A 163 -16.35 17.13 28.99
CA VAL A 163 -15.61 18.17 28.26
C VAL A 163 -15.18 19.33 29.15
N GLY A 164 -15.49 19.31 30.46
CA GLY A 164 -14.95 20.24 31.45
C GLY A 164 -13.49 19.96 31.83
N ASP A 165 -13.01 18.72 31.63
CA ASP A 165 -11.59 18.38 31.83
C ASP A 165 -10.74 19.06 30.72
N PRO A 166 -9.75 19.89 31.06
CA PRO A 166 -8.93 20.63 30.07
C PRO A 166 -8.13 19.74 29.10
N SER A 167 -7.90 18.47 29.44
CA SER A 167 -7.21 17.50 28.58
C SER A 167 -8.17 16.90 27.57
N VAL A 168 -9.41 16.60 27.99
CA VAL A 168 -10.48 16.09 27.14
C VAL A 168 -10.96 17.20 26.19
N ALA A 169 -11.19 18.41 26.69
CA ALA A 169 -11.55 19.57 25.87
C ALA A 169 -10.54 19.82 24.74
N ALA A 170 -9.25 19.70 25.05
CA ALA A 170 -8.18 19.88 24.06
C ALA A 170 -8.13 18.75 23.01
N ALA A 171 -8.69 17.57 23.32
CA ALA A 171 -8.76 16.45 22.39
C ALA A 171 -9.85 16.62 21.33
N PHE A 172 -10.85 17.47 21.58
CA PHE A 172 -11.97 17.75 20.66
C PHE A 172 -11.96 19.19 20.14
N PRO A 173 -11.03 19.57 19.24
CA PRO A 173 -11.00 20.91 18.68
C PRO A 173 -12.23 21.20 17.81
N LEU A 174 -12.72 22.43 17.90
CA LEU A 174 -13.84 22.94 17.11
C LEU A 174 -13.33 23.76 15.93
N ALA A 175 -14.02 23.66 14.79
CA ALA A 175 -13.89 24.57 13.67
C ALA A 175 -14.65 25.88 13.94
N GLU A 176 -15.85 25.78 14.53
CA GLU A 176 -16.75 26.90 14.82
C GLU A 176 -17.50 26.67 16.15
N GLY A 177 -17.91 27.73 16.83
CA GLY A 177 -18.71 27.66 18.06
C GLY A 177 -17.95 27.27 19.34
N THR A 178 -18.65 26.69 20.31
CA THR A 178 -18.15 26.31 21.64
C THR A 178 -18.44 24.84 21.98
N LEU A 179 -17.66 24.28 22.91
CA LEU A 179 -17.89 22.92 23.39
C LEU A 179 -19.27 22.85 24.06
N PRO A 180 -20.00 21.73 23.90
CA PRO A 180 -21.39 21.64 24.33
C PRO A 180 -21.52 21.69 25.85
N GLY A 181 -22.46 22.50 26.34
CA GLY A 181 -22.98 22.50 27.71
C GLY A 181 -24.27 21.69 27.87
N ALA A 182 -24.91 21.80 29.04
CA ALA A 182 -26.15 21.07 29.29
C ALA A 182 -27.25 21.44 28.28
N GLY A 183 -27.82 20.44 27.59
CA GLY A 183 -28.82 20.64 26.53
C GLY A 183 -28.25 21.00 25.16
N GLU A 184 -26.93 21.03 25.02
CA GLU A 184 -26.24 21.34 23.77
C GLU A 184 -25.52 20.11 23.19
N VAL A 185 -25.20 20.17 21.90
CA VAL A 185 -24.47 19.14 21.16
C VAL A 185 -23.48 19.79 20.19
N ALA A 186 -22.35 19.13 19.93
CA ALA A 186 -21.45 19.50 18.84
C ALA A 186 -21.42 18.42 17.76
N LEU A 187 -21.41 18.83 16.49
CA LEU A 187 -21.47 17.94 15.32
C LEU A 187 -20.24 18.07 14.42
N GLY A 188 -19.89 16.99 13.73
CA GLY A 188 -18.91 17.01 12.63
C GLY A 188 -19.34 17.95 11.51
N ALA A 189 -18.37 18.64 10.90
CA ALA A 189 -18.61 19.60 9.82
C ALA A 189 -19.25 18.99 8.57
N ASP A 190 -19.02 17.70 8.33
CA ASP A 190 -19.67 16.93 7.27
C ASP A 190 -21.15 16.66 7.56
N ILE A 191 -21.47 16.32 8.80
CA ILE A 191 -22.85 16.02 9.23
C ILE A 191 -23.69 17.29 9.32
N ALA A 192 -23.13 18.36 9.90
CA ALA A 192 -23.79 19.65 9.91
C ALA A 192 -24.15 20.11 8.49
N ARG A 193 -23.23 19.96 7.53
CA ARG A 193 -23.48 20.29 6.11
C ARG A 193 -24.51 19.37 5.46
N GLN A 194 -24.47 18.07 5.75
CA GLN A 194 -25.42 17.10 5.19
C GLN A 194 -26.84 17.34 5.70
N LEU A 195 -26.98 17.75 6.97
CA LEU A 195 -28.26 18.08 7.60
C LEU A 195 -28.70 19.54 7.38
N GLY A 196 -27.84 20.38 6.79
CA GLY A 196 -28.12 21.79 6.57
C GLY A 196 -28.21 22.64 7.84
N LEU A 197 -27.41 22.31 8.85
CA LEU A 197 -27.42 22.92 10.18
C LEU A 197 -26.26 23.92 10.37
N GLU A 198 -26.56 25.02 11.05
CA GLU A 198 -25.60 26.03 11.52
C GLU A 198 -25.56 26.09 13.06
N VAL A 199 -24.49 26.67 13.62
CA VAL A 199 -24.37 26.85 15.08
C VAL A 199 -25.53 27.69 15.60
N GLY A 200 -26.26 27.17 16.57
CA GLY A 200 -27.49 27.74 17.12
C GLY A 200 -28.77 26.99 16.72
N ASP A 201 -28.72 26.15 15.69
CA ASP A 201 -29.87 25.37 15.25
C ASP A 201 -30.22 24.24 16.22
N THR A 202 -31.43 23.71 16.09
CA THR A 202 -31.92 22.59 16.90
C THR A 202 -31.73 21.28 16.17
N VAL A 203 -31.20 20.29 16.88
CA VAL A 203 -30.85 18.97 16.37
C VAL A 203 -31.57 17.92 17.19
N GLY A 204 -32.33 17.05 16.52
CA GLY A 204 -32.93 15.87 17.16
C GLY A 204 -31.97 14.68 17.13
N ALA A 205 -31.99 13.86 18.17
CA ALA A 205 -31.22 12.63 18.20
C ALA A 205 -32.01 11.48 18.82
N ARG A 206 -31.76 10.26 18.33
CA ARG A 206 -32.28 9.01 18.91
C ARG A 206 -31.14 8.02 19.08
N LEU A 207 -31.19 7.23 20.16
CA LEU A 207 -30.31 6.08 20.29
C LEU A 207 -30.66 5.06 19.21
N ASN A 208 -29.64 4.59 18.51
CA ASN A 208 -29.79 3.52 17.56
C ASN A 208 -29.93 2.19 18.32
N GLY A 209 -31.15 1.87 18.72
CA GLY A 209 -31.46 0.66 19.48
C GLY A 209 -31.00 -0.62 18.76
N ARG A 210 -30.55 -1.61 19.53
CA ARG A 210 -30.32 -2.95 19.03
C ARG A 210 -31.67 -3.60 18.76
N VAL A 211 -31.74 -4.35 17.68
CA VAL A 211 -32.92 -5.17 17.40
C VAL A 211 -33.02 -6.34 18.35
N GLY A 212 -34.22 -6.50 18.90
CA GLY A 212 -34.57 -7.62 19.79
C GLY A 212 -34.72 -7.22 21.25
N GLN A 213 -34.40 -5.98 21.64
CA GLN A 213 -34.70 -5.48 22.98
C GLN A 213 -36.06 -4.78 22.99
N VAL A 214 -36.86 -5.06 24.03
CA VAL A 214 -38.28 -4.65 24.19
C VAL A 214 -38.46 -3.13 24.31
N ASP A 215 -37.38 -2.39 24.58
CA ASP A 215 -37.37 -0.93 24.59
C ASP A 215 -36.96 -0.41 23.21
N GLY A 216 -37.87 0.27 22.51
CA GLY A 216 -37.65 0.83 21.18
C GLY A 216 -36.53 1.90 21.10
N PRO A 217 -36.33 2.57 19.95
CA PRO A 217 -35.36 3.65 19.82
C PRO A 217 -35.63 4.69 20.93
N ALA A 218 -34.71 4.82 21.88
CA ALA A 218 -34.85 5.80 22.95
C ALA A 218 -34.60 7.20 22.37
N ASP A 219 -35.64 8.02 22.38
CA ASP A 219 -35.53 9.41 21.96
C ASP A 219 -34.62 10.17 22.93
N LEU A 220 -33.53 10.73 22.40
CA LEU A 220 -32.61 11.56 23.18
C LEU A 220 -33.10 13.01 23.25
N GLY A 221 -34.18 13.32 22.52
CA GLY A 221 -34.77 14.65 22.44
C GLY A 221 -33.99 15.57 21.51
N SER A 222 -34.30 16.86 21.61
CA SER A 222 -33.67 17.93 20.85
C SER A 222 -32.58 18.63 21.67
N ALA A 223 -31.44 18.91 21.05
CA ALA A 223 -30.34 19.69 21.61
C ALA A 223 -29.99 20.87 20.69
N THR A 224 -29.45 21.94 21.25
CA THR A 224 -28.95 23.08 20.45
C THR A 224 -27.54 22.80 19.96
N LEU A 225 -27.27 23.04 18.68
CA LEU A 225 -25.94 22.91 18.08
C LEU A 225 -25.02 24.03 18.59
N SER A 226 -24.16 23.75 19.56
CA SER A 226 -23.25 24.75 20.14
C SER A 226 -21.96 24.95 19.35
N GLY A 227 -21.55 23.95 18.57
CA GLY A 227 -20.29 24.00 17.84
C GLY A 227 -20.12 22.92 16.77
N ILE A 228 -19.24 23.21 15.82
CA ILE A 228 -18.86 22.30 14.74
C ILE A 228 -17.47 21.76 15.03
N LEU A 229 -17.36 20.44 15.16
CA LEU A 229 -16.11 19.72 15.38
C LEU A 229 -15.18 19.87 14.17
N ALA A 230 -13.90 20.07 14.42
CA ALA A 230 -12.88 20.01 13.38
C ALA A 230 -12.82 18.60 12.76
N ALA A 231 -12.29 18.48 11.55
CA ALA A 231 -12.17 17.17 10.90
C ALA A 231 -11.20 16.24 11.68
N ARG A 232 -11.56 14.95 11.75
CA ARG A 232 -10.82 13.85 12.40
C ARG A 232 -10.68 14.05 13.91
N GLN A 233 -11.60 13.44 14.64
CA GLN A 233 -11.65 13.45 16.09
C GLN A 233 -11.16 12.12 16.66
N PRO A 234 -10.69 12.10 17.93
CA PRO A 234 -10.52 10.88 18.70
C PRO A 234 -11.73 9.97 18.59
N ARG A 235 -11.49 8.64 18.55
CA ARG A 235 -12.53 7.61 18.45
C ARG A 235 -13.52 7.79 17.28
N SER A 236 -13.13 8.53 16.24
CA SER A 236 -13.99 8.87 15.09
C SER A 236 -15.30 9.56 15.48
N VAL A 237 -15.27 10.37 16.55
CA VAL A 237 -16.45 11.07 17.06
C VAL A 237 -16.98 12.06 16.03
N THR A 238 -18.27 11.93 15.72
CA THR A 238 -18.99 12.89 14.86
C THR A 238 -20.10 13.62 15.60
N VAL A 239 -20.54 13.10 16.75
CA VAL A 239 -21.52 13.74 17.64
C VAL A 239 -20.94 13.77 19.06
N LEU A 240 -20.82 14.95 19.66
CA LEU A 240 -20.26 15.11 21.00
C LEU A 240 -21.30 15.70 21.94
N TYR A 241 -21.58 14.98 23.03
CA TYR A 241 -22.39 15.42 24.15
C TYR A 241 -21.53 15.70 25.39
N PRO A 242 -21.93 16.65 26.26
CA PRO A 242 -21.27 16.85 27.54
C PRO A 242 -21.62 15.73 28.52
N ALA A 243 -20.92 15.65 29.66
CA ALA A 243 -21.20 14.67 30.70
C ALA A 243 -22.66 14.64 31.19
N SER A 244 -23.35 15.78 31.15
CA SER A 244 -24.78 15.90 31.48
C SER A 244 -25.72 15.60 30.29
N GLY A 245 -25.21 14.97 29.24
CA GLY A 245 -25.96 14.64 28.03
C GLY A 245 -26.99 13.53 28.25
N PRO A 246 -27.79 13.25 27.21
CA PRO A 246 -28.96 12.38 27.30
C PRO A 246 -28.63 10.87 27.20
N ILE A 247 -27.38 10.49 26.91
CA ILE A 247 -26.97 9.10 26.76
C ILE A 247 -26.77 8.46 28.14
N THR A 248 -27.59 7.46 28.46
CA THR A 248 -27.45 6.68 29.69
C THR A 248 -26.27 5.71 29.57
N PRO A 249 -25.27 5.77 30.47
CA PRO A 249 -24.19 4.80 30.51
C PRO A 249 -24.73 3.38 30.77
N PRO A 250 -24.13 2.34 30.17
CA PRO A 250 -24.54 0.98 30.46
C PRO A 250 -24.24 0.63 31.93
N ALA A 251 -25.12 -0.12 32.57
CA ALA A 251 -24.92 -0.59 33.95
C ALA A 251 -23.92 -1.76 34.01
N THR A 252 -23.88 -2.58 32.96
CA THR A 252 -23.04 -3.77 32.82
C THR A 252 -22.32 -3.82 31.48
N VAL A 253 -21.20 -4.53 31.44
CA VAL A 253 -20.41 -4.85 30.24
C VAL A 253 -20.00 -6.31 30.26
N GLY A 254 -19.72 -6.90 29.09
CA GLY A 254 -19.51 -8.34 28.95
C GLY A 254 -20.84 -9.11 28.92
N GLY A 255 -20.76 -10.45 28.87
CA GLY A 255 -21.93 -11.33 28.80
C GLY A 255 -22.33 -11.80 27.39
N PRO A 256 -23.30 -12.73 27.27
CA PRO A 256 -23.71 -13.36 26.01
C PRO A 256 -24.54 -12.45 25.10
N THR A 257 -25.08 -11.35 25.64
CA THR A 257 -25.67 -10.29 24.83
C THR A 257 -24.54 -9.60 24.07
N GLY A 258 -24.50 -9.74 22.74
CA GLY A 258 -23.49 -9.10 21.88
C GLY A 258 -23.43 -7.55 22.01
N PRO A 259 -22.80 -6.80 21.08
CA PRO A 259 -22.42 -5.41 21.29
C PRO A 259 -23.57 -4.53 21.81
N THR A 260 -23.35 -3.90 22.96
CA THR A 260 -24.29 -2.98 23.61
C THR A 260 -24.41 -1.69 22.78
N VAL A 261 -25.61 -1.12 22.70
CA VAL A 261 -25.89 0.15 21.98
C VAL A 261 -25.00 1.30 22.49
N THR A 262 -24.64 1.23 23.77
CA THR A 262 -23.72 2.11 24.46
C THR A 262 -22.56 1.31 25.05
N SER A 263 -21.33 1.82 24.96
CA SER A 263 -20.14 1.15 25.48
C SER A 263 -19.30 2.13 26.30
N PRO A 264 -18.86 1.78 27.51
CA PRO A 264 -18.03 2.66 28.30
C PRO A 264 -16.59 2.64 27.75
N PHE A 265 -15.93 3.78 27.85
CA PHE A 265 -14.51 3.91 27.59
C PHE A 265 -13.89 4.88 28.59
N TRP A 266 -12.57 4.89 28.66
CA TRP A 266 -11.83 5.75 29.58
C TRP A 266 -10.70 6.46 28.86
N PHE A 267 -10.60 7.77 29.07
CA PHE A 267 -9.38 8.51 28.80
C PHE A 267 -8.54 8.65 30.05
N VAL A 268 -7.22 8.72 29.85
CA VAL A 268 -6.25 8.98 30.90
C VAL A 268 -5.69 10.38 30.69
N SER A 269 -5.98 11.29 31.63
CA SER A 269 -5.47 12.66 31.67
C SER A 269 -4.36 12.81 32.73
N GLY A 270 -3.58 13.88 32.61
CA GLY A 270 -2.42 14.18 33.46
C GLY A 270 -1.09 14.11 32.71
N ASP A 271 0.00 14.42 33.42
CA ASP A 271 1.35 14.46 32.85
C ASP A 271 2.10 13.12 32.97
N THR A 272 1.57 12.19 33.77
CA THR A 272 2.17 10.87 33.98
C THR A 272 1.96 10.01 32.75
N PRO A 273 3.03 9.58 32.08
CA PRO A 273 2.89 8.77 30.87
C PRO A 273 2.50 7.33 31.23
N VAL A 274 1.71 6.69 30.38
CA VAL A 274 1.27 5.30 30.54
C VAL A 274 2.27 4.39 29.83
N THR A 275 3.12 3.70 30.59
CA THR A 275 4.19 2.85 30.04
C THR A 275 3.66 1.51 29.50
N TRP A 276 4.50 0.74 28.81
CA TRP A 276 4.12 -0.61 28.35
C TRP A 276 3.79 -1.55 29.52
N ASP A 277 4.52 -1.44 30.64
CA ASP A 277 4.22 -2.23 31.83
C ASP A 277 2.85 -1.86 32.42
N ASP A 278 2.47 -0.58 32.38
CA ASP A 278 1.12 -0.15 32.79
C ASP A 278 0.04 -0.69 31.84
N VAL A 279 0.33 -0.73 30.53
CA VAL A 279 -0.56 -1.33 29.52
C VAL A 279 -0.75 -2.82 29.78
N LEU A 280 0.31 -3.57 30.09
CA LEU A 280 0.19 -4.99 30.42
C LEU A 280 -0.64 -5.22 31.69
N ARG A 281 -0.47 -4.39 32.73
CA ARG A 281 -1.34 -4.45 33.93
C ARG A 281 -2.80 -4.14 33.60
N LEU A 282 -3.05 -3.20 32.70
CA LEU A 282 -4.41 -2.89 32.23
C LEU A 282 -4.98 -4.01 31.36
N ASN A 283 -4.16 -4.71 30.58
CA ASN A 283 -4.55 -5.88 29.82
C ASN A 283 -4.94 -7.04 30.75
N ASP A 284 -4.17 -7.27 31.82
CA ASP A 284 -4.51 -8.25 32.87
C ASP A 284 -5.85 -7.91 33.55
N ALA A 285 -6.19 -6.62 33.65
CA ALA A 285 -7.47 -6.13 34.14
C ALA A 285 -8.60 -6.12 33.08
N GLY A 286 -8.32 -6.57 31.84
CA GLY A 286 -9.32 -6.76 30.79
C GLY A 286 -9.48 -5.60 29.81
N PHE A 287 -8.59 -4.62 29.80
CA PHE A 287 -8.67 -3.44 28.95
C PHE A 287 -7.76 -3.55 27.74
N VAL A 288 -8.24 -3.09 26.58
CA VAL A 288 -7.38 -2.71 25.46
C VAL A 288 -7.06 -1.23 25.60
N VAL A 289 -5.78 -0.89 25.50
CA VAL A 289 -5.27 0.45 25.81
C VAL A 289 -4.39 0.98 24.68
N THR A 290 -4.75 2.13 24.14
CA THR A 290 -3.88 2.92 23.28
C THR A 290 -3.16 3.95 24.15
N SER A 291 -1.85 3.78 24.35
CA SER A 291 -1.01 4.73 25.09
C SER A 291 -0.19 5.62 24.16
N ARG A 292 -0.13 6.92 24.47
CA ARG A 292 0.75 7.90 23.82
C ARG A 292 2.21 7.47 23.85
N GLN A 293 2.72 7.08 25.02
CA GLN A 293 4.13 6.73 25.17
C GLN A 293 4.46 5.48 24.37
N VAL A 294 3.59 4.46 24.45
CA VAL A 294 3.81 3.17 23.77
C VAL A 294 3.72 3.31 22.25
N VAL A 295 2.81 4.14 21.73
CA VAL A 295 2.74 4.38 20.30
C VAL A 295 3.99 5.12 19.81
N LEU A 296 4.45 6.15 20.53
CA LEU A 296 5.64 6.94 20.15
C LEU A 296 6.96 6.17 20.31
N ASP A 297 7.05 5.31 21.31
CA ASP A 297 8.24 4.50 21.63
C ASP A 297 7.80 3.05 21.94
N PRO A 298 7.52 2.25 20.88
CA PRO A 298 6.99 0.91 21.06
C PRO A 298 8.02 -0.06 21.64
N PRO A 299 7.60 -1.00 22.50
CA PRO A 299 8.48 -2.03 23.03
C PRO A 299 9.05 -2.93 21.92
N PRO A 300 10.19 -3.59 22.16
CA PRO A 300 10.71 -4.57 21.22
C PRO A 300 9.73 -5.73 21.06
N HIS A 301 9.65 -6.30 19.85
CA HIS A 301 8.74 -7.41 19.52
C HIS A 301 8.78 -8.57 20.53
N SER A 302 9.94 -8.88 21.11
CA SER A 302 10.11 -9.96 22.10
C SER A 302 9.48 -9.67 23.47
N ALA A 303 9.09 -8.42 23.75
CA ALA A 303 8.45 -8.02 24.99
C ALA A 303 6.91 -7.86 24.84
N VAL A 304 6.35 -8.24 23.68
CA VAL A 304 4.93 -8.14 23.39
C VAL A 304 4.32 -9.54 23.38
N PRO A 305 3.54 -9.92 24.41
CA PRO A 305 2.94 -11.26 24.52
C PRO A 305 2.08 -11.65 23.31
N TYR A 306 1.41 -10.67 22.68
CA TYR A 306 0.61 -10.90 21.48
C TYR A 306 1.42 -11.49 20.31
N PHE A 307 2.73 -11.27 20.27
CA PHE A 307 3.62 -11.83 19.24
C PHE A 307 4.27 -13.15 19.64
N ASP A 308 3.99 -13.69 20.83
CA ASP A 308 4.56 -14.96 21.26
C ASP A 308 4.17 -16.10 20.29
N GLY A 309 5.18 -16.87 19.87
CA GLY A 309 5.00 -17.92 18.85
C GLY A 309 4.93 -17.41 17.40
N THR A 310 4.87 -16.09 17.17
CA THR A 310 4.97 -15.49 15.84
C THR A 310 6.43 -15.13 15.55
N PRO A 311 7.13 -15.84 14.65
CA PRO A 311 8.51 -15.50 14.32
C PRO A 311 8.59 -14.06 13.77
N PRO A 312 9.64 -13.28 14.10
CA PRO A 312 9.83 -11.97 13.51
C PRO A 312 9.87 -12.08 11.99
N ARG A 313 9.29 -11.09 11.29
CA ARG A 313 9.26 -11.07 9.82
C ARG A 313 10.63 -11.42 9.28
N SER A 314 10.71 -12.57 8.60
CA SER A 314 11.95 -13.07 8.05
C SER A 314 12.41 -12.15 6.91
N ALA A 315 13.70 -12.19 6.57
CA ALA A 315 14.20 -11.51 5.37
C ALA A 315 13.44 -11.97 4.11
N SER A 316 12.96 -13.22 4.08
CA SER A 316 12.07 -13.77 3.05
C SER A 316 10.69 -13.10 3.04
N ASP A 317 10.06 -12.81 4.18
CA ASP A 317 8.75 -12.15 4.22
C ASP A 317 8.83 -10.69 3.77
N LEU A 318 9.90 -10.00 4.16
CA LEU A 318 10.19 -8.66 3.65
C LEU A 318 10.42 -8.69 2.14
N LEU A 319 11.11 -9.71 1.62
CA LEU A 319 11.30 -9.90 0.17
C LEU A 319 10.02 -10.33 -0.55
N GLN A 320 9.12 -11.09 0.07
CA GLN A 320 7.82 -11.41 -0.54
C GLN A 320 6.92 -10.17 -0.59
N THR A 321 6.91 -9.38 0.49
CA THR A 321 6.10 -8.17 0.59
C THR A 321 6.63 -7.06 -0.34
N TRP A 322 7.95 -6.85 -0.38
CA TRP A 322 8.57 -5.72 -1.08
C TRP A 322 9.32 -6.11 -2.36
N GLY A 323 9.51 -7.40 -2.63
CA GLY A 323 10.34 -7.87 -3.74
C GLY A 323 9.82 -7.40 -5.09
N LEU A 324 8.50 -7.44 -5.30
CA LEU A 324 7.91 -6.93 -6.54
C LEU A 324 8.24 -5.44 -6.74
N PHE A 325 8.11 -4.61 -5.70
CA PHE A 325 8.46 -3.20 -5.77
C PHE A 325 9.95 -3.00 -6.10
N VAL A 326 10.85 -3.77 -5.46
CA VAL A 326 12.29 -3.73 -5.74
C VAL A 326 12.57 -4.11 -7.19
N ALA A 327 11.86 -5.09 -7.74
CA ALA A 327 12.00 -5.52 -9.12
C ALA A 327 11.54 -4.45 -10.12
N VAL A 328 10.36 -3.86 -9.88
CA VAL A 328 9.84 -2.76 -10.69
C VAL A 328 10.80 -1.58 -10.67
N ILE A 329 11.34 -1.22 -9.50
CA ILE A 329 12.37 -0.19 -9.37
C ILE A 329 13.63 -0.57 -10.17
N ALA A 330 14.13 -1.80 -10.02
CA ALA A 330 15.34 -2.24 -10.73
C ALA A 330 15.18 -2.18 -12.26
N VAL A 331 14.02 -2.60 -12.79
CA VAL A 331 13.70 -2.50 -14.22
C VAL A 331 13.60 -1.05 -14.66
N ALA A 332 12.88 -0.19 -13.92
CA ALA A 332 12.77 1.23 -14.22
C ALA A 332 14.14 1.95 -14.21
N LEU A 333 15.04 1.58 -13.29
CA LEU A 333 16.41 2.08 -13.25
C LEU A 333 17.21 1.63 -14.47
N LEU A 334 17.09 0.36 -14.86
CA LEU A 334 17.72 -0.17 -16.08
C LEU A 334 17.25 0.59 -17.33
N GLU A 335 15.95 0.80 -17.47
CA GLU A 335 15.33 1.58 -18.54
C GLU A 335 15.86 3.00 -18.62
N ALA A 336 15.92 3.69 -17.47
CA ALA A 336 16.44 5.04 -17.39
C ALA A 336 17.89 5.13 -17.91
N VAL A 337 18.76 4.17 -17.54
CA VAL A 337 20.14 4.12 -18.06
C VAL A 337 20.16 3.90 -19.58
N LEU A 338 19.33 3.00 -20.10
CA LEU A 338 19.25 2.69 -21.52
C LEU A 338 18.75 3.86 -22.35
N LEU A 339 17.82 4.66 -21.82
CA LEU A 339 17.29 5.85 -22.47
C LEU A 339 18.33 7.00 -22.50
N VAL A 340 19.09 7.13 -21.40
CA VAL A 340 20.06 8.20 -21.20
C VAL A 340 21.36 7.97 -22.00
N GLY A 341 21.79 6.70 -22.15
CA GLY A 341 23.01 6.33 -22.87
C GLY A 341 23.13 6.89 -24.30
N PRO A 342 22.11 6.75 -25.17
CA PRO A 342 22.10 7.29 -26.53
C PRO A 342 22.22 8.81 -26.57
N ALA A 343 21.51 9.51 -25.69
CA ALA A 343 21.54 10.96 -25.61
C ALA A 343 22.96 11.46 -25.26
N PHE A 344 23.64 10.81 -24.31
CA PHE A 344 25.05 11.08 -24.01
C PHE A 344 26.00 10.68 -25.12
N ALA A 345 25.76 9.56 -25.81
CA ALA A 345 26.59 9.12 -26.93
C ALA A 345 26.55 10.14 -28.09
N VAL A 346 25.37 10.68 -28.42
CA VAL A 346 25.23 11.77 -29.39
C VAL A 346 25.95 13.03 -28.91
N GLY A 347 25.83 13.35 -27.61
CA GLY A 347 26.53 14.47 -26.99
C GLY A 347 28.05 14.38 -27.11
N ALA A 348 28.63 13.22 -26.78
CA ALA A 348 30.06 12.95 -26.87
C ALA A 348 30.56 12.95 -28.33
N ARG A 349 29.75 12.46 -29.29
CA ARG A 349 30.09 12.52 -30.72
C ARG A 349 30.18 13.97 -31.22
N ARG A 350 29.29 14.85 -30.79
CA ARG A 350 29.32 16.28 -31.16
C ARG A 350 30.48 17.04 -30.51
N SER A 351 30.88 16.66 -29.29
CA SER A 351 32.03 17.25 -28.60
C SER A 351 33.36 16.54 -28.88
N ALA A 352 33.39 15.57 -29.79
CA ALA A 352 34.59 14.78 -30.10
C ALA A 352 35.78 15.64 -30.54
N ARG A 353 35.54 16.69 -31.35
CA ARG A 353 36.58 17.64 -31.75
C ARG A 353 37.14 18.42 -30.55
N SER A 354 36.28 18.85 -29.63
CA SER A 354 36.70 19.55 -28.41
C SER A 354 37.50 18.63 -27.47
N LEU A 355 37.08 17.38 -27.33
CA LEU A 355 37.83 16.34 -26.59
C LEU A 355 39.19 16.04 -27.25
N ALA A 356 39.24 15.96 -28.59
CA ALA A 356 40.48 15.77 -29.33
C ALA A 356 41.45 16.94 -29.16
N LEU A 357 40.97 18.19 -29.13
CA LEU A 357 41.78 19.36 -28.81
C LEU A 357 42.34 19.32 -27.38
N VAL A 358 41.54 18.88 -26.39
CA VAL A 358 42.03 18.66 -25.02
C VAL A 358 43.12 17.59 -24.98
N ALA A 359 42.96 16.52 -25.75
CA ALA A 359 43.97 15.46 -25.86
C ALA A 359 45.27 15.96 -26.52
N ALA A 360 45.16 16.73 -27.61
CA ALA A 360 46.30 17.32 -28.33
C ALA A 360 47.12 18.30 -27.46
N ASN A 361 46.47 18.96 -26.49
CA ASN A 361 47.12 19.85 -25.52
C ASN A 361 47.62 19.12 -24.25
N GLY A 362 47.82 17.79 -24.31
CA GLY A 362 48.36 17.00 -23.19
C GLY A 362 47.33 16.40 -22.23
N GLY A 363 46.05 16.42 -22.57
CA GLY A 363 44.99 15.81 -21.76
C GLY A 363 45.09 14.28 -21.69
N THR A 364 45.28 13.73 -20.49
CA THR A 364 45.32 12.27 -20.29
C THR A 364 43.97 11.58 -20.56
N ALA A 365 43.98 10.27 -20.84
CA ALA A 365 42.76 9.45 -20.96
C ALA A 365 41.83 9.56 -19.73
N ARG A 366 42.38 9.74 -18.53
CA ARG A 366 41.60 9.98 -17.30
C ARG A 366 40.95 11.37 -17.28
N THR A 367 41.62 12.38 -17.85
CA THR A 367 41.07 13.73 -18.00
C THR A 367 39.89 13.72 -18.97
N LEU A 368 40.03 13.06 -20.12
CA LEU A 368 38.95 12.92 -21.10
C LEU A 368 37.72 12.21 -20.50
N ARG A 369 37.93 11.12 -19.75
CA ARG A 369 36.83 10.43 -19.04
C ARG A 369 36.17 11.35 -18.02
N ALA A 370 36.97 12.02 -17.18
CA ALA A 370 36.45 12.91 -16.15
C ALA A 370 35.62 14.05 -16.76
N VAL A 371 36.03 14.62 -17.90
CA VAL A 371 35.26 15.68 -18.59
C VAL A 371 33.90 15.17 -19.04
N VAL A 372 33.82 13.99 -19.69
CA VAL A 372 32.54 13.43 -20.15
C VAL A 372 31.63 13.03 -18.98
N LEU A 373 32.19 12.34 -17.98
CA LEU A 373 31.47 12.00 -16.75
C LEU A 373 31.03 13.25 -15.98
N GLY A 374 31.85 14.29 -15.93
CA GLY A 374 31.54 15.56 -15.29
C GLY A 374 30.36 16.27 -15.94
N THR A 375 30.26 16.25 -17.27
CA THR A 375 29.04 16.72 -17.97
C THR A 375 27.83 15.89 -17.58
N GLY A 376 27.97 14.57 -17.50
CA GLY A 376 26.90 13.68 -17.03
C GLY A 376 26.41 14.00 -15.62
N VAL A 377 27.34 14.19 -14.68
CA VAL A 377 27.04 14.56 -13.29
C VAL A 377 26.36 15.92 -13.20
N VAL A 378 26.82 16.95 -13.92
CA VAL A 378 26.21 18.28 -13.87
C VAL A 378 24.77 18.26 -14.37
N ILE A 379 24.52 17.59 -15.50
CA ILE A 379 23.16 17.46 -16.05
C ILE A 379 22.30 16.59 -15.13
N GLY A 380 22.87 15.51 -14.59
CA GLY A 380 22.19 14.63 -13.64
C GLY A 380 21.77 15.35 -12.37
N VAL A 381 22.63 16.18 -11.78
CA VAL A 381 22.29 17.00 -10.60
C VAL A 381 21.18 18.00 -10.93
N GLY A 382 21.28 18.69 -12.06
CA GLY A 382 20.23 19.62 -12.50
C GLY A 382 18.89 18.92 -12.73
N GLY A 383 18.90 17.76 -13.40
CA GLY A 383 17.72 16.94 -13.64
C GLY A 383 17.12 16.37 -12.35
N ALA A 384 17.95 15.86 -11.43
CA ALA A 384 17.49 15.33 -10.16
C ALA A 384 16.88 16.40 -9.25
N LEU A 385 17.47 17.60 -9.18
CA LEU A 385 16.89 18.72 -8.43
C LEU A 385 15.55 19.16 -9.02
N ALA A 386 15.47 19.32 -10.34
CA ALA A 386 14.23 19.69 -11.03
C ALA A 386 13.15 18.61 -10.84
N GLY A 387 13.52 17.33 -11.01
CA GLY A 387 12.63 16.20 -10.79
C GLY A 387 12.12 16.13 -9.36
N THR A 388 13.00 16.31 -8.37
CA THR A 388 12.61 16.35 -6.95
C THR A 388 11.62 17.47 -6.68
N ALA A 389 11.89 18.69 -7.18
CA ALA A 389 10.98 19.82 -7.02
C ALA A 389 9.60 19.56 -7.66
N ILE A 390 9.58 18.99 -8.88
CA ILE A 390 8.33 18.63 -9.57
C ILE A 390 7.57 17.54 -8.81
N GLY A 391 8.26 16.51 -8.33
CA GLY A 391 7.64 15.40 -7.59
C GLY A 391 7.03 15.85 -6.26
N LEU A 392 7.75 16.68 -5.50
CA LEU A 392 7.25 17.27 -4.25
C LEU A 392 6.06 18.20 -4.48
N ALA A 393 6.14 19.08 -5.48
CA ALA A 393 5.03 19.96 -5.84
C ALA A 393 3.80 19.16 -6.32
N GLY A 394 4.01 18.13 -7.14
CA GLY A 394 2.95 17.23 -7.58
C GLY A 394 2.27 16.51 -6.41
N ALA A 395 3.04 16.05 -5.42
CA ALA A 395 2.51 15.40 -4.24
C ALA A 395 1.68 16.38 -3.40
N ALA A 396 2.16 17.61 -3.22
CA ALA A 396 1.40 18.66 -2.52
C ALA A 396 0.07 18.98 -3.24
N VAL A 397 0.09 19.11 -4.57
CA VAL A 397 -1.13 19.34 -5.37
C VAL A 397 -2.10 18.15 -5.24
N ALA A 398 -1.62 16.92 -5.36
CA ALA A 398 -2.44 15.72 -5.21
C ALA A 398 -3.03 15.59 -3.79
N LEU A 399 -2.29 15.96 -2.76
CA LEU A 399 -2.80 15.94 -1.38
C LEU A 399 -3.76 17.12 -1.10
N SER A 400 -3.65 18.23 -1.83
CA SER A 400 -4.56 19.37 -1.67
C SER A 400 -6.00 19.09 -2.11
N SER A 401 -6.21 18.12 -3.02
CA SER A 401 -7.54 17.68 -3.41
C SER A 401 -8.22 16.75 -2.39
N VAL A 402 -7.51 16.33 -1.34
CA VAL A 402 -8.05 15.50 -0.26
C VAL A 402 -8.33 16.39 0.96
N PRO A 403 -9.55 16.38 1.54
CA PRO A 403 -9.85 17.14 2.75
C PRO A 403 -8.83 16.86 3.88
N GLY A 404 -8.16 17.91 4.35
CA GLY A 404 -7.10 17.81 5.35
C GLY A 404 -5.77 17.21 4.86
N GLY A 405 -5.63 16.85 3.57
CA GLY A 405 -4.47 16.15 3.02
C GLY A 405 -3.15 16.94 3.16
N LEU A 406 -3.17 18.25 2.97
CA LEU A 406 -1.97 19.11 3.14
C LEU A 406 -1.44 19.16 4.58
N ARG A 407 -2.31 18.93 5.59
CA ARG A 407 -1.88 18.91 7.01
C ARG A 407 -0.90 17.78 7.29
N PHE A 408 -0.92 16.74 6.46
CA PHE A 408 -0.10 15.54 6.61
C PHE A 408 1.00 15.42 5.55
N TYR A 409 1.25 16.50 4.81
CA TYR A 409 2.33 16.55 3.85
C TYR A 409 3.68 16.43 4.58
N SER A 410 4.27 15.23 4.52
CA SER A 410 5.52 14.91 5.19
C SER A 410 6.50 14.33 4.17
N VAL A 411 7.64 15.00 4.04
CA VAL A 411 8.66 14.63 3.06
C VAL A 411 9.66 13.68 3.70
N PRO A 412 9.77 12.41 3.23
CA PRO A 412 10.79 11.49 3.70
C PRO A 412 12.13 11.84 3.07
N TRP A 413 12.80 12.88 3.59
CA TRP A 413 14.05 13.41 3.05
C TRP A 413 15.11 12.33 2.77
N PRO A 414 15.34 11.31 3.63
CA PRO A 414 16.32 10.27 3.32
C PRO A 414 15.98 9.50 2.03
N ILE A 415 14.71 9.16 1.82
CA ILE A 415 14.23 8.44 0.63
C ILE A 415 14.32 9.35 -0.60
N VAL A 416 13.83 10.58 -0.49
CA VAL A 416 13.85 11.56 -1.59
C VAL A 416 15.28 11.90 -2.02
N LEU A 417 16.18 12.10 -1.05
CA LEU A 417 17.62 12.29 -1.32
C LEU A 417 18.23 11.04 -1.95
N GLY A 418 17.86 9.85 -1.49
CA GLY A 418 18.27 8.58 -2.09
C GLY A 418 17.89 8.50 -3.57
N ILE A 419 16.63 8.82 -3.91
CA ILE A 419 16.13 8.85 -5.29
C ILE A 419 16.88 9.89 -6.12
N ALA A 420 17.12 11.09 -5.58
CA ALA A 420 17.89 12.13 -6.26
C ALA A 420 19.34 11.68 -6.54
N VAL A 421 20.00 11.06 -5.56
CA VAL A 421 21.35 10.49 -5.71
C VAL A 421 21.36 9.41 -6.78
N VAL A 422 20.40 8.49 -6.77
CA VAL A 422 20.24 7.46 -7.80
C VAL A 422 20.07 8.11 -9.17
N GLY A 423 19.24 9.14 -9.33
CA GLY A 423 19.11 9.90 -10.58
C GLY A 423 20.43 10.45 -11.11
N VAL A 424 21.26 11.03 -10.23
CA VAL A 424 22.61 11.49 -10.59
C VAL A 424 23.53 10.33 -11.00
N LEU A 425 23.46 9.20 -10.29
CA LEU A 425 24.22 8.01 -10.61
C LEU A 425 23.82 7.41 -11.96
N LEU A 426 22.53 7.38 -12.30
CA LEU A 426 22.03 6.93 -13.61
C LEU A 426 22.57 7.82 -14.73
N ALA A 427 22.56 9.15 -14.54
CA ALA A 427 23.12 10.09 -15.49
C ALA A 427 24.63 9.87 -15.70
N ALA A 428 25.37 9.65 -14.60
CA ALA A 428 26.80 9.33 -14.65
C ALA A 428 27.06 7.97 -15.33
N ALA A 429 26.24 6.96 -15.06
CA ALA A 429 26.32 5.64 -15.66
C ALA A 429 26.06 5.69 -17.17
N GLY A 430 25.03 6.42 -17.62
CA GLY A 430 24.76 6.64 -19.03
C GLY A 430 25.90 7.38 -19.76
N ALA A 431 26.62 8.26 -19.07
CA ALA A 431 27.80 8.94 -19.60
C ALA A 431 29.07 8.06 -19.61
N TRP A 432 29.10 6.93 -18.91
CA TRP A 432 30.30 6.11 -18.73
C TRP A 432 30.79 5.43 -20.03
N LEU A 433 29.88 4.84 -20.80
CA LEU A 433 30.20 4.21 -22.10
C LEU A 433 30.80 5.24 -23.08
N PRO A 434 30.17 6.41 -23.32
CA PRO A 434 30.76 7.50 -24.09
C PRO A 434 32.09 8.01 -23.52
N ALA A 435 32.25 8.12 -22.21
CA ALA A 435 33.49 8.55 -21.57
C ALA A 435 34.64 7.57 -21.86
N ARG A 436 34.37 6.26 -21.79
CA ARG A 436 35.36 5.22 -22.14
C ARG A 436 35.72 5.27 -23.61
N GLY A 437 34.73 5.47 -24.49
CA GLY A 437 34.95 5.66 -25.93
C GLY A 437 35.83 6.86 -26.25
N ALA A 438 35.53 8.03 -25.66
CA ALA A 438 36.31 9.25 -25.84
C ALA A 438 37.79 9.10 -25.44
N SER A 439 38.07 8.29 -24.41
CA SER A 439 39.44 8.03 -23.96
C SER A 439 40.27 7.14 -24.88
N LYS A 440 39.63 6.47 -25.84
CA LYS A 440 40.25 5.56 -26.80
C LYS A 440 40.19 6.09 -28.24
N ALA A 441 39.62 7.28 -28.45
CA ALA A 441 39.50 7.86 -29.77
C ALA A 441 40.88 8.27 -30.29
N ASP A 442 41.19 7.91 -31.53
CA ASP A 442 42.40 8.36 -32.22
C ASP A 442 42.27 9.87 -32.51
N VAL A 443 43.10 10.66 -31.85
CA VAL A 443 43.11 12.13 -31.92
C VAL A 443 43.40 12.58 -33.36
N VAL A 444 44.32 11.92 -34.06
CA VAL A 444 44.71 12.27 -35.44
C VAL A 444 43.58 11.91 -36.39
N ALA A 445 42.95 10.75 -36.23
CA ALA A 445 41.82 10.35 -37.06
C ALA A 445 40.60 11.28 -36.88
N VAL A 446 40.28 11.67 -35.63
CA VAL A 446 39.18 12.60 -35.33
C VAL A 446 39.46 14.00 -35.90
N LEU A 447 40.70 14.50 -35.81
CA LEU A 447 41.07 15.81 -36.37
C LEU A 447 41.17 15.78 -37.91
N ALA A 448 41.56 14.65 -38.50
CA ALA A 448 41.62 14.44 -39.95
C ALA A 448 40.26 14.09 -40.57
N GLY A 449 39.18 14.00 -39.78
CA GLY A 449 37.85 13.64 -40.27
C GLY A 449 37.67 12.18 -40.70
N ARG A 450 38.70 11.34 -40.53
CA ARG A 450 38.66 9.90 -40.86
C ARG A 450 37.99 9.14 -39.71
N ARG A 451 36.72 8.76 -39.90
CA ARG A 451 35.92 8.09 -38.87
C ARG A 451 36.22 6.59 -38.88
N GLY A 452 36.80 6.06 -37.80
CA GLY A 452 37.07 4.64 -37.66
C GLY A 452 35.78 3.83 -37.44
N GLU A 453 35.44 2.97 -38.40
CA GLU A 453 34.40 1.95 -38.24
C GLU A 453 35.00 0.77 -37.47
N THR A 454 34.59 0.57 -36.22
CA THR A 454 34.97 -0.65 -35.49
C THR A 454 34.14 -1.83 -36.00
N ALA A 455 34.82 -2.94 -36.30
CA ALA A 455 34.18 -4.18 -36.77
C ALA A 455 33.13 -4.70 -35.77
N ALA A 456 32.01 -5.19 -36.29
CA ALA A 456 30.90 -5.69 -35.46
C ALA A 456 31.27 -7.05 -34.84
N ARG A 457 31.42 -7.10 -33.51
CA ARG A 457 31.57 -8.39 -32.79
C ARG A 457 30.19 -9.04 -32.64
N ARG A 458 30.05 -10.31 -33.06
CA ARG A 458 28.77 -11.06 -33.03
C ARG A 458 28.46 -11.69 -31.66
N TRP A 459 29.47 -11.88 -30.81
CA TRP A 459 29.32 -12.56 -29.51
C TRP A 459 28.29 -11.93 -28.54
N PRO A 460 28.09 -10.58 -28.47
CA PRO A 460 27.12 -10.02 -27.52
C PRO A 460 25.69 -10.41 -27.87
N ALA A 461 25.39 -10.58 -29.17
CA ALA A 461 24.07 -11.02 -29.61
C ALA A 461 23.79 -12.46 -29.17
N VAL A 462 24.78 -13.36 -29.30
CA VAL A 462 24.63 -14.77 -28.89
C VAL A 462 24.47 -14.88 -27.39
N VAL A 463 25.35 -14.24 -26.62
CA VAL A 463 25.27 -14.23 -25.15
C VAL A 463 23.96 -13.59 -24.69
N GLY A 464 23.56 -12.48 -25.32
CA GLY A 464 22.30 -11.81 -25.04
C GLY A 464 21.08 -12.70 -25.26
N THR A 465 21.01 -13.40 -26.39
CA THR A 465 19.91 -14.33 -26.67
C THR A 465 19.86 -15.48 -25.65
N VAL A 466 21.01 -16.06 -25.27
CA VAL A 466 21.07 -17.12 -24.26
C VAL A 466 20.59 -16.61 -22.89
N LEU A 467 21.06 -15.42 -22.46
CA LEU A 467 20.63 -14.81 -21.21
C LEU A 467 19.14 -14.45 -21.21
N ALA A 468 18.61 -13.96 -22.33
CA ALA A 468 17.20 -13.63 -22.46
C ALA A 468 16.32 -14.86 -22.26
N VAL A 469 16.64 -15.95 -22.98
CA VAL A 469 15.90 -17.22 -22.88
C VAL A 469 16.01 -17.80 -21.47
N ALA A 470 17.22 -17.88 -20.91
CA ALA A 470 17.42 -18.42 -19.56
C ALA A 470 16.74 -17.57 -18.48
N GLY A 471 16.82 -16.24 -18.60
CA GLY A 471 16.23 -15.29 -17.65
C GLY A 471 14.71 -15.36 -17.65
N TYR A 472 14.05 -15.26 -18.82
CA TYR A 472 12.59 -15.35 -18.88
C TYR A 472 12.09 -16.76 -18.54
N ALA A 473 12.83 -17.83 -18.86
CA ALA A 473 12.49 -19.17 -18.39
C ALA A 473 12.54 -19.28 -16.85
N ALA A 474 13.59 -18.74 -16.23
CA ALA A 474 13.69 -18.65 -14.78
C ALA A 474 12.57 -17.79 -14.20
N ALA A 475 12.18 -16.69 -14.87
CA ALA A 475 11.07 -15.85 -14.43
C ALA A 475 9.74 -16.61 -14.42
N VAL A 476 9.45 -17.36 -15.49
CA VAL A 476 8.25 -18.21 -15.59
C VAL A 476 8.25 -19.29 -14.50
N VAL A 477 9.38 -19.99 -14.31
CA VAL A 477 9.50 -20.99 -13.25
C VAL A 477 9.32 -20.35 -11.87
N GLY A 478 9.92 -19.17 -11.63
CA GLY A 478 9.77 -18.41 -10.40
C GLY A 478 8.32 -18.01 -10.13
N GLY A 479 7.58 -17.59 -11.16
CA GLY A 479 6.16 -17.29 -11.07
C GLY A 479 5.33 -18.53 -10.72
N ILE A 480 5.54 -19.65 -11.42
CA ILE A 480 4.79 -20.91 -11.20
C ILE A 480 5.08 -21.50 -9.82
N THR A 481 6.33 -21.41 -9.36
CA THR A 481 6.76 -21.97 -8.07
C THR A 481 6.63 -21.00 -6.89
N THR A 482 6.00 -19.83 -7.13
CA THR A 482 5.85 -18.73 -6.15
C THR A 482 7.17 -18.26 -5.52
N GLN A 483 8.28 -18.45 -6.24
CA GLN A 483 9.62 -18.02 -5.85
C GLN A 483 9.92 -16.62 -6.38
N VAL A 484 9.57 -15.61 -5.58
CA VAL A 484 9.75 -14.18 -5.89
C VAL A 484 11.18 -13.86 -6.31
N LEU A 485 12.20 -14.40 -5.64
CA LEU A 485 13.60 -14.07 -5.96
C LEU A 485 14.03 -14.61 -7.33
N LEU A 486 13.54 -15.79 -7.70
CA LEU A 486 13.79 -16.40 -9.00
C LEU A 486 13.06 -15.64 -10.11
N LEU A 487 11.82 -15.20 -9.84
CA LEU A 487 11.04 -14.34 -10.72
C LEU A 487 11.82 -13.05 -11.05
N ILE A 488 12.25 -12.33 -10.02
CA ILE A 488 12.93 -11.04 -10.14
C ILE A 488 14.29 -11.20 -10.83
N GLY A 489 15.09 -12.16 -10.37
CA GLY A 489 16.39 -12.46 -10.96
C GLY A 489 16.26 -12.85 -12.43
N GLY A 490 15.23 -13.66 -12.76
CA GLY A 490 14.90 -14.05 -14.12
C GLY A 490 14.56 -12.86 -15.01
N VAL A 491 13.68 -11.95 -14.56
CA VAL A 491 13.32 -10.74 -15.31
C VAL A 491 14.55 -9.86 -15.56
N ILE A 492 15.35 -9.57 -14.53
CA ILE A 492 16.55 -8.71 -14.68
C ILE A 492 17.54 -9.32 -15.67
N VAL A 493 17.84 -10.62 -15.55
CA VAL A 493 18.75 -11.32 -16.47
C VAL A 493 18.16 -11.38 -17.88
N GLY A 494 16.85 -11.57 -17.98
CA GLY A 494 16.08 -11.58 -19.23
C GLY A 494 16.22 -10.27 -19.99
N GLU A 495 15.98 -9.14 -19.32
CA GLU A 495 16.09 -7.79 -19.89
C GLU A 495 17.52 -7.46 -20.31
N ILE A 496 18.53 -7.76 -19.47
CA ILE A 496 19.93 -7.58 -19.83
C ILE A 496 20.28 -8.40 -21.09
N GLY A 497 19.78 -9.64 -21.16
CA GLY A 497 19.92 -10.50 -22.33
C GLY A 497 19.29 -9.87 -23.58
N LEU A 498 18.06 -9.37 -23.46
CA LEU A 498 17.33 -8.74 -24.56
C LEU A 498 18.05 -7.50 -25.10
N VAL A 499 18.57 -6.65 -24.21
CA VAL A 499 19.39 -5.47 -24.56
C VAL A 499 20.62 -5.88 -25.36
N LEU A 500 21.34 -6.91 -24.92
CA LEU A 500 22.53 -7.42 -25.61
C LEU A 500 22.17 -8.07 -26.97
N ALA A 501 21.00 -8.69 -27.07
CA ALA A 501 20.48 -9.32 -28.28
C ALA A 501 20.05 -8.30 -29.35
N CYS A 502 19.69 -7.05 -28.97
CA CYS A 502 19.18 -6.03 -29.88
C CYS A 502 20.05 -5.81 -31.13
N GLY A 503 21.38 -5.76 -30.97
CA GLY A 503 22.29 -5.61 -32.10
C GLY A 503 22.22 -6.79 -33.09
N GLY A 504 21.94 -8.00 -32.58
CA GLY A 504 21.69 -9.19 -33.37
C GLY A 504 20.33 -9.17 -34.06
N ILE A 505 19.28 -8.75 -33.35
CA ILE A 505 17.92 -8.60 -33.88
C ILE A 505 17.92 -7.66 -35.08
N VAL A 506 18.55 -6.48 -34.97
CA VAL A 506 18.67 -5.52 -36.08
C VAL A 506 19.43 -6.13 -37.27
N ALA A 507 20.48 -6.90 -36.99
CA ALA A 507 21.24 -7.58 -38.04
C ALA A 507 20.46 -8.71 -38.73
N LEU A 508 19.58 -9.40 -37.99
CA LEU A 508 18.68 -10.42 -38.54
C LEU A 508 17.62 -9.78 -39.43
N LEU A 509 16.96 -8.72 -38.96
CA LEU A 509 15.97 -7.98 -39.73
C LEU A 509 16.59 -7.37 -41.01
N GLY A 510 17.83 -6.86 -40.92
CA GLY A 510 18.58 -6.39 -42.08
C GLY A 510 18.90 -7.48 -43.11
N ARG A 511 19.05 -8.75 -42.68
CA ARG A 511 19.18 -9.91 -43.59
C ARG A 511 17.84 -10.26 -44.24
N MET A 512 16.76 -10.24 -43.46
CA MET A 512 15.40 -10.54 -43.95
C MET A 512 14.84 -9.46 -44.87
N ALA A 513 15.38 -8.24 -44.80
CA ALA A 513 14.99 -7.09 -45.61
C ALA A 513 15.06 -7.34 -47.13
N GLY A 514 15.79 -8.36 -47.59
CA GLY A 514 15.84 -8.74 -49.00
C GLY A 514 14.48 -9.12 -49.61
N ARG A 515 13.52 -9.56 -48.78
CA ARG A 515 12.18 -9.98 -49.21
C ARG A 515 11.12 -8.87 -49.13
N LEU A 516 11.47 -7.69 -48.63
CA LEU A 516 10.52 -6.60 -48.38
C LEU A 516 10.50 -5.57 -49.53
N PRO A 517 9.40 -4.80 -49.68
CA PRO A 517 9.31 -3.68 -50.62
C PRO A 517 10.43 -2.65 -50.42
N LEU A 518 10.68 -1.86 -51.47
CA LEU A 518 11.85 -0.98 -51.59
C LEU A 518 12.06 -0.06 -50.36
N SER A 519 11.00 0.60 -49.90
CA SER A 519 10.99 1.52 -48.76
C SER A 519 11.41 0.84 -47.44
N TRP A 520 10.79 -0.29 -47.10
CA TRP A 520 11.14 -1.09 -45.91
C TRP A 520 12.57 -1.63 -45.97
N ARG A 521 12.99 -2.08 -47.16
CA ARG A 521 14.34 -2.60 -47.37
C ARG A 521 15.42 -1.54 -47.14
N PHE A 522 15.21 -0.32 -47.61
CA PHE A 522 16.12 0.80 -47.37
C PHE A 522 16.19 1.16 -45.89
N ALA A 523 15.05 1.28 -45.21
CA ALA A 523 15.00 1.60 -43.78
C ALA A 523 15.73 0.56 -42.90
N LEU A 524 15.47 -0.74 -43.13
CA LEU A 524 16.09 -1.82 -42.35
C LEU A 524 17.59 -1.97 -42.63
N ARG A 525 18.03 -1.79 -43.89
CA ARG A 525 19.47 -1.79 -44.21
C ARG A 525 20.19 -0.59 -43.60
N ASP A 526 19.58 0.60 -43.62
CA ASP A 526 20.15 1.78 -42.95
C ASP A 526 20.27 1.56 -41.44
N ALA A 527 19.22 1.02 -40.81
CA ALA A 527 19.22 0.70 -39.39
C ALA A 527 20.32 -0.31 -39.01
N SER A 528 20.55 -1.33 -39.85
CA SER A 528 21.61 -2.34 -39.64
C SER A 528 23.03 -1.79 -39.79
N ARG A 529 23.24 -0.86 -40.73
CA ARG A 529 24.54 -0.20 -40.95
C ARG A 529 24.86 0.74 -39.79
N HIS A 530 23.86 1.46 -39.29
CA HIS A 530 24.00 2.42 -38.17
C HIS A 530 23.65 1.82 -36.79
N ARG A 531 24.06 0.57 -36.54
CA ARG A 531 23.78 -0.19 -35.30
C ARG A 531 24.13 0.53 -33.99
N SER A 532 25.14 1.40 -34.00
CA SER A 532 25.59 2.18 -32.84
C SER A 532 24.63 3.32 -32.46
N ARG A 533 23.64 3.59 -33.30
CA ARG A 533 22.54 4.53 -33.05
C ARG A 533 21.23 3.79 -32.83
N THR A 534 20.96 2.75 -33.62
CA THR A 534 19.65 2.06 -33.63
C THR A 534 19.49 1.04 -32.51
N SER A 535 20.52 0.25 -32.18
CA SER A 535 20.40 -0.83 -31.17
C SER A 535 20.02 -0.32 -29.78
N PRO A 536 20.60 0.76 -29.24
CA PRO A 536 20.20 1.28 -27.94
C PRO A 536 18.78 1.85 -27.91
N ALA A 537 18.36 2.50 -29.00
CA ALA A 537 17.01 3.05 -29.10
C ALA A 537 15.95 1.93 -29.14
N ILE A 538 16.22 0.88 -29.91
CA ILE A 538 15.36 -0.31 -29.97
C ILE A 538 15.34 -1.04 -28.62
N ALA A 539 16.49 -1.17 -27.96
CA ALA A 539 16.56 -1.75 -26.62
C ALA A 539 15.69 -0.97 -25.62
N ALA A 540 15.81 0.36 -25.59
CA ALA A 540 15.00 1.19 -24.70
C ALA A 540 13.49 1.03 -24.95
N VAL A 541 13.07 1.01 -26.23
CA VAL A 541 11.65 0.80 -26.58
C VAL A 541 11.20 -0.60 -26.17
N LEU A 542 11.97 -1.66 -26.47
CA LEU A 542 11.61 -3.04 -26.15
C LEU A 542 11.45 -3.25 -24.64
N VAL A 543 12.44 -2.82 -23.84
CA VAL A 543 12.40 -2.95 -22.37
C VAL A 543 11.22 -2.15 -21.81
N ALA A 544 11.01 -0.90 -22.25
CA ALA A 544 9.88 -0.09 -21.79
C ALA A 544 8.52 -0.71 -22.15
N THR A 545 8.38 -1.27 -23.36
CA THR A 545 7.15 -1.99 -23.74
C THR A 545 6.98 -3.26 -22.93
N ALA A 546 8.05 -4.02 -22.69
CA ALA A 546 7.99 -5.26 -21.91
C ALA A 546 7.61 -4.96 -20.45
N GLY A 547 8.25 -3.96 -19.83
CA GLY A 547 7.94 -3.49 -18.48
C GLY A 547 6.52 -2.97 -18.35
N ALA A 548 6.07 -2.11 -19.27
CA ALA A 548 4.70 -1.60 -19.28
C ALA A 548 3.65 -2.71 -19.48
N SER A 549 3.88 -3.63 -20.42
CA SER A 549 3.00 -4.78 -20.63
C SER A 549 2.97 -5.71 -19.41
N ALA A 550 4.12 -6.00 -18.80
CA ALA A 550 4.18 -6.81 -17.59
C ALA A 550 3.45 -6.14 -16.42
N GLY A 551 3.63 -4.83 -16.23
CA GLY A 551 2.94 -4.06 -15.20
C GLY A 551 1.42 -4.01 -15.41
N LEU A 552 0.96 -3.80 -16.65
CA LEU A 552 -0.47 -3.83 -16.99
C LEU A 552 -1.07 -5.22 -16.78
N VAL A 553 -0.42 -6.28 -17.28
CA VAL A 553 -0.89 -7.65 -17.09
C VAL A 553 -0.93 -8.02 -15.61
N TYR A 554 0.09 -7.65 -14.84
CA TYR A 554 0.09 -7.84 -13.39
C TYR A 554 -1.05 -7.10 -12.72
N SER A 555 -1.22 -5.80 -13.03
CA SER A 555 -2.30 -5.00 -12.45
C SER A 555 -3.68 -5.55 -12.80
N THR A 556 -3.90 -5.95 -14.04
CA THR A 556 -5.19 -6.54 -14.46
C THR A 556 -5.40 -7.91 -13.81
N ALA A 557 -4.37 -8.75 -13.74
CA ALA A 557 -4.47 -10.04 -13.06
C ALA A 557 -4.72 -9.87 -11.56
N GLN A 558 -4.10 -8.86 -10.93
CA GLN A 558 -4.35 -8.52 -9.53
C GLN A 558 -5.77 -8.01 -9.36
N SER A 559 -6.24 -7.09 -10.19
CA SER A 559 -7.62 -6.60 -10.13
C SER A 559 -8.65 -7.70 -10.38
N ASP A 560 -8.37 -8.64 -11.27
CA ASP A 560 -9.23 -9.80 -11.54
C ASP A 560 -9.17 -10.81 -10.39
N HIS A 561 -8.01 -11.01 -9.77
CA HIS A 561 -7.87 -11.79 -8.54
C HIS A 561 -8.65 -11.15 -7.39
N ASP A 562 -8.45 -9.85 -7.15
CA ASP A 562 -9.15 -9.07 -6.14
C ASP A 562 -10.66 -9.14 -6.39
N TYR A 563 -11.12 -8.91 -7.63
CA TYR A 563 -12.53 -9.01 -8.02
C TYR A 563 -13.10 -10.41 -7.81
N ARG A 564 -12.36 -11.47 -8.13
CA ARG A 564 -12.79 -12.87 -7.88
C ARG A 564 -12.72 -13.27 -6.41
N SER A 565 -11.85 -12.63 -5.65
CA SER A 565 -11.74 -12.82 -4.20
C SER A 565 -12.78 -12.02 -3.41
N GLN A 566 -13.40 -11.02 -4.04
CA GLN A 566 -14.52 -10.29 -3.45
C GLN A 566 -15.75 -11.20 -3.37
N ALA A 567 -16.41 -11.17 -2.21
CA ALA A 567 -17.77 -11.67 -2.09
C ALA A 567 -18.71 -10.66 -2.73
N ILE A 568 -19.20 -10.97 -3.94
CA ILE A 568 -20.21 -10.13 -4.61
C ILE A 568 -21.54 -10.29 -3.85
N VAL A 569 -21.92 -9.27 -3.10
CA VAL A 569 -23.16 -9.27 -2.29
C VAL A 569 -24.41 -9.02 -3.14
N ALA A 570 -24.29 -8.28 -4.26
CA ALA A 570 -25.36 -8.04 -5.23
C ALA A 570 -24.78 -7.73 -6.64
N ALA A 571 -25.56 -7.97 -7.69
CA ALA A 571 -25.15 -7.67 -9.07
C ALA A 571 -25.14 -6.15 -9.35
N PRO A 572 -24.32 -5.65 -10.31
CA PRO A 572 -24.35 -4.25 -10.70
C PRO A 572 -25.76 -3.80 -11.13
N GLY A 573 -26.21 -2.65 -10.64
CA GLY A 573 -27.57 -2.13 -10.89
C GLY A 573 -28.62 -2.62 -9.90
N VAL A 574 -28.27 -3.51 -8.97
CA VAL A 574 -29.14 -3.92 -7.87
C VAL A 574 -28.87 -3.01 -6.67
N LEU A 575 -29.89 -2.27 -6.23
CA LEU A 575 -29.87 -1.57 -4.96
C LEU A 575 -30.31 -2.56 -3.87
N LEU A 576 -29.37 -2.92 -2.99
CA LEU A 576 -29.70 -3.74 -1.83
C LEU A 576 -30.13 -2.84 -0.67
N LEU A 577 -31.41 -2.93 -0.32
CA LEU A 577 -31.97 -2.29 0.86
C LEU A 577 -32.00 -3.35 1.97
N ALA A 578 -31.00 -3.31 2.84
CA ALA A 578 -30.98 -4.12 4.04
C ALA A 578 -31.47 -3.27 5.22
N ASP A 579 -32.31 -3.86 6.06
CA ASP A 579 -32.52 -3.32 7.38
C ASP A 579 -31.29 -3.70 8.24
N PRO A 580 -30.42 -2.75 8.61
CA PRO A 580 -29.24 -3.04 9.44
C PRO A 580 -29.61 -3.60 10.81
N SER A 581 -30.88 -3.44 11.17
CA SER A 581 -31.49 -3.94 12.38
C SER A 581 -31.61 -5.48 12.35
N GLY A 582 -31.67 -6.12 11.18
CA GLY A 582 -31.80 -7.58 11.07
C GLY A 582 -33.19 -8.11 11.48
N LYS A 583 -34.15 -7.22 11.77
CA LYS A 583 -35.58 -7.59 11.69
C LYS A 583 -35.87 -7.94 10.23
N ALA A 584 -36.52 -9.08 10.00
CA ALA A 584 -37.23 -9.26 8.75
C ALA A 584 -38.10 -8.01 8.53
N LEU A 585 -38.20 -7.52 7.28
CA LEU A 585 -39.32 -6.66 6.91
C LEU A 585 -40.58 -7.46 7.27
N ALA A 586 -41.13 -7.17 8.44
CA ALA A 586 -41.91 -8.15 9.18
C ALA A 586 -43.31 -8.33 8.57
N THR A 587 -43.71 -7.41 7.69
CA THR A 587 -45.01 -7.45 7.04
C THR A 587 -44.95 -7.00 5.57
N PRO A 588 -45.86 -7.51 4.71
CA PRO A 588 -46.07 -6.99 3.36
C PRO A 588 -46.39 -5.48 3.31
N ALA A 589 -46.90 -4.92 4.40
CA ALA A 589 -47.20 -3.49 4.51
C ALA A 589 -45.91 -2.66 4.59
N ASP A 590 -44.93 -3.09 5.38
CA ASP A 590 -43.62 -2.41 5.49
C ASP A 590 -42.90 -2.40 4.14
N LEU A 591 -42.95 -3.52 3.42
CA LEU A 591 -42.41 -3.62 2.07
C LEU A 591 -43.11 -2.65 1.11
N ALA A 592 -44.44 -2.57 1.14
CA ALA A 592 -45.19 -1.64 0.29
C ALA A 592 -44.86 -0.17 0.60
N THR A 593 -44.66 0.18 1.87
CA THR A 593 -44.24 1.53 2.29
C THR A 593 -42.83 1.85 1.78
N VAL A 594 -41.86 0.95 1.98
CA VAL A 594 -40.50 1.13 1.47
C VAL A 594 -40.51 1.25 -0.06
N THR A 595 -41.29 0.43 -0.75
CA THR A 595 -41.45 0.49 -2.20
C THR A 595 -42.02 1.82 -2.66
N GLY A 596 -43.04 2.35 -1.98
CA GLY A 596 -43.58 3.68 -2.26
C GLY A 596 -42.53 4.78 -2.12
N ILE A 597 -41.83 4.83 -0.97
CA ILE A 597 -40.79 5.83 -0.71
C ILE A 597 -39.67 5.76 -1.76
N VAL A 598 -39.24 4.56 -2.11
CA VAL A 598 -38.16 4.36 -3.08
C VAL A 598 -38.59 4.79 -4.48
N HIS A 599 -39.83 4.54 -4.91
CA HIS A 599 -40.34 5.07 -6.18
C HIS A 599 -40.55 6.59 -6.17
N ASP A 600 -40.89 7.18 -5.03
CA ASP A 600 -41.03 8.63 -4.90
C ASP A 600 -39.67 9.35 -5.05
N VAL A 601 -38.61 8.77 -4.48
CA VAL A 601 -37.24 9.34 -4.52
C VAL A 601 -36.50 8.95 -5.81
N LEU A 602 -36.70 7.70 -6.28
CA LEU A 602 -36.06 7.11 -7.45
C LEU A 602 -37.14 6.56 -8.40
N PRO A 603 -37.82 7.44 -9.17
CA PRO A 603 -38.93 7.03 -10.04
C PRO A 603 -38.54 6.04 -11.14
N ASP A 604 -37.25 5.99 -11.50
CA ASP A 604 -36.71 5.09 -12.54
C ASP A 604 -36.21 3.74 -12.01
N VAL A 605 -36.34 3.46 -10.70
CA VAL A 605 -35.94 2.17 -10.12
C VAL A 605 -36.93 1.07 -10.53
N GLY A 606 -36.43 -0.11 -10.91
CA GLY A 606 -37.28 -1.25 -11.25
C GLY A 606 -38.02 -1.84 -10.04
N ASP A 607 -38.74 -2.95 -10.25
CA ASP A 607 -39.47 -3.64 -9.17
C ASP A 607 -38.55 -4.00 -8.00
N LEU A 608 -38.93 -3.57 -6.81
CA LEU A 608 -38.31 -4.02 -5.57
C LEU A 608 -38.72 -5.46 -5.27
N ARG A 609 -37.72 -6.34 -5.18
CA ARG A 609 -37.92 -7.75 -4.82
C ARG A 609 -37.49 -7.96 -3.37
N PRO A 610 -38.40 -8.39 -2.47
CA PRO A 610 -37.98 -8.78 -1.13
C PRO A 610 -37.09 -10.01 -1.25
N VAL A 611 -35.95 -10.01 -0.56
CA VAL A 611 -35.12 -11.21 -0.48
C VAL A 611 -35.00 -11.64 0.97
N THR A 612 -35.40 -12.88 1.23
CA THR A 612 -35.36 -13.47 2.57
C THR A 612 -33.93 -13.86 2.90
N THR A 613 -33.35 -13.23 3.91
CA THR A 613 -32.11 -13.70 4.51
C THR A 613 -32.43 -14.85 5.48
N LEU A 614 -31.79 -16.00 5.29
CA LEU A 614 -31.86 -17.09 6.28
C LEU A 614 -31.12 -16.63 7.54
N ALA A 615 -31.88 -16.27 8.58
CA ALA A 615 -31.31 -15.94 9.88
C ALA A 615 -30.87 -17.22 10.60
N GLU A 616 -29.62 -17.22 11.10
CA GLU A 616 -29.12 -18.26 12.00
C GLU A 616 -29.94 -18.22 13.30
N THR A 617 -30.56 -19.34 13.68
CA THR A 617 -31.20 -19.48 15.00
C THR A 617 -30.11 -19.76 16.02
N VAL A 618 -29.67 -18.73 16.74
CA VAL A 618 -28.81 -18.92 17.92
C VAL A 618 -29.71 -19.17 19.11
N ASP A 619 -29.91 -20.45 19.46
CA ASP A 619 -30.26 -20.89 20.82
C ASP A 619 -29.95 -22.39 20.96
N ASP A 620 -29.22 -22.77 22.03
CA ASP A 620 -28.87 -24.14 22.45
C ASP A 620 -27.88 -24.98 21.61
N GLY A 621 -26.74 -24.38 21.23
CA GLY A 621 -25.43 -25.03 21.14
C GLY A 621 -25.34 -26.48 20.60
N VAL A 622 -25.44 -26.66 19.28
CA VAL A 622 -24.68 -27.65 18.48
C VAL A 622 -24.42 -27.04 17.09
N THR A 623 -23.15 -26.84 16.73
CA THR A 623 -22.76 -26.33 15.40
C THR A 623 -22.80 -27.46 14.37
N THR A 624 -23.58 -27.30 13.29
CA THR A 624 -23.41 -28.11 12.08
C THR A 624 -22.99 -27.20 10.94
N SER A 625 -21.70 -27.24 10.58
CA SER A 625 -21.20 -26.58 9.38
C SER A 625 -21.41 -27.49 8.16
N ALA A 626 -22.13 -26.99 7.15
CA ALA A 626 -22.24 -27.67 5.86
C ALA A 626 -21.11 -27.19 4.94
N HIS A 627 -20.09 -28.04 4.75
CA HIS A 627 -19.03 -27.82 3.77
C HIS A 627 -19.46 -28.36 2.39
N LEU A 628 -19.67 -27.49 1.42
CA LEU A 628 -19.81 -27.90 0.02
C LEU A 628 -18.42 -28.08 -0.59
N ARG A 629 -18.08 -29.36 -0.87
CA ARG A 629 -16.83 -29.79 -1.50
C ARG A 629 -17.03 -29.91 -3.01
N PRO A 630 -16.30 -29.16 -3.85
CA PRO A 630 -16.17 -29.50 -5.26
C PRO A 630 -15.40 -30.82 -5.39
N PRO A 631 -15.81 -31.75 -6.27
CA PRO A 631 -15.10 -33.00 -6.44
C PRO A 631 -13.75 -32.75 -7.11
N GLY A 632 -12.63 -32.93 -6.40
CA GLY A 632 -11.33 -33.08 -7.06
C GLY A 632 -10.06 -32.79 -6.27
N GLU A 633 -10.04 -31.85 -5.31
CA GLU A 633 -8.75 -31.40 -4.73
C GLU A 633 -8.81 -31.35 -3.20
N GLY A 634 -7.77 -31.89 -2.56
CA GLY A 634 -7.63 -31.93 -1.11
C GLY A 634 -6.50 -31.01 -0.68
N LEU A 635 -6.84 -29.96 0.08
CA LEU A 635 -5.92 -29.22 0.94
C LEU A 635 -6.69 -28.69 2.15
N GLU A 636 -6.19 -29.02 3.35
CA GLU A 636 -6.63 -28.48 4.64
C GLU A 636 -6.21 -27.00 4.75
N PHE A 637 -7.18 -26.09 4.73
CA PHE A 637 -7.03 -24.77 5.34
C PHE A 637 -8.33 -24.43 6.08
N SER A 638 -8.23 -24.29 7.40
CA SER A 638 -9.29 -23.76 8.26
C SER A 638 -9.25 -22.24 8.19
N VAL A 639 -10.09 -21.65 7.34
CA VAL A 639 -10.43 -20.21 7.39
C VAL A 639 -11.68 -20.09 8.26
N SER A 640 -11.51 -19.65 9.51
CA SER A 640 -12.62 -19.17 10.32
C SER A 640 -12.91 -17.74 9.87
N GLY A 641 -13.66 -17.61 8.77
CA GLY A 641 -13.99 -16.33 8.16
C GLY A 641 -15.32 -16.47 7.44
N THR A 642 -16.36 -15.93 8.08
CA THR A 642 -17.69 -15.59 7.54
C THR A 642 -18.26 -16.56 6.49
N ALA A 643 -19.22 -17.36 6.96
CA ALA A 643 -20.23 -18.03 6.16
C ALA A 643 -20.80 -17.10 5.07
N ILE A 644 -21.40 -17.71 4.04
CA ILE A 644 -22.16 -17.02 2.98
C ILE A 644 -23.00 -15.89 3.60
N MET A 645 -22.52 -14.66 3.47
CA MET A 645 -23.20 -13.45 3.93
C MET A 645 -23.72 -12.77 2.68
N GLY A 646 -24.92 -13.14 2.30
CA GLY A 646 -25.65 -12.59 1.17
C GLY A 646 -27.04 -13.20 1.10
N PRO A 647 -28.05 -12.46 0.64
CA PRO A 647 -29.37 -13.02 0.43
C PRO A 647 -29.28 -14.16 -0.59
N ILE A 648 -29.58 -15.39 -0.16
CA ILE A 648 -29.82 -16.49 -1.08
C ILE A 648 -31.20 -16.23 -1.68
N VAL A 649 -31.24 -15.92 -2.96
CA VAL A 649 -32.50 -15.90 -3.71
C VAL A 649 -32.95 -17.35 -3.85
N ASP A 650 -33.81 -17.79 -2.93
CA ASP A 650 -34.49 -19.06 -3.07
C ASP A 650 -35.83 -18.84 -3.80
N ASP A 651 -35.91 -19.35 -5.02
CA ASP A 651 -37.15 -19.41 -5.80
C ASP A 651 -38.08 -20.57 -5.33
N GLY A 652 -37.76 -21.21 -4.20
CA GLY A 652 -38.49 -22.31 -3.56
C GLY A 652 -37.84 -23.69 -3.78
N ASP A 653 -36.94 -23.79 -4.77
CA ASP A 653 -36.29 -25.04 -5.15
C ASP A 653 -35.15 -25.46 -4.18
N LEU A 654 -34.51 -24.51 -3.49
CA LEU A 654 -33.42 -24.82 -2.57
C LEU A 654 -33.94 -25.42 -1.26
N VAL A 655 -35.05 -24.91 -0.73
CA VAL A 655 -35.73 -25.48 0.44
C VAL A 655 -36.15 -26.94 0.21
N GLU A 656 -36.66 -27.26 -0.99
CA GLU A 656 -37.06 -28.63 -1.35
C GLU A 656 -35.85 -29.54 -1.62
N ALA A 657 -34.80 -29.03 -2.27
CA ALA A 657 -33.56 -29.78 -2.54
C ALA A 657 -32.75 -30.11 -1.27
N PHE A 658 -32.82 -29.26 -0.24
CA PHE A 658 -32.09 -29.43 1.03
C PHE A 658 -32.97 -29.90 2.20
N ALA A 659 -34.26 -30.16 1.97
CA ALA A 659 -35.23 -30.56 3.00
C ALA A 659 -35.24 -29.65 4.23
N ILE A 660 -35.08 -28.33 4.01
CA ILE A 660 -35.08 -27.33 5.07
C ILE A 660 -36.54 -27.13 5.53
N PRO A 661 -36.86 -27.23 6.84
CA PRO A 661 -38.23 -27.04 7.30
C PRO A 661 -38.76 -25.65 6.92
N SER A 662 -39.94 -25.58 6.30
CA SER A 662 -40.59 -24.30 6.02
C SER A 662 -40.83 -23.53 7.33
N PRO A 663 -40.53 -22.22 7.40
CA PRO A 663 -40.74 -21.41 8.59
C PRO A 663 -42.21 -21.42 9.07
N ASP A 664 -43.17 -21.69 8.18
CA ASP A 664 -44.59 -21.81 8.51
C ASP A 664 -44.92 -23.08 9.33
N THR A 665 -44.03 -24.07 9.36
CA THR A 665 -44.21 -25.32 10.12
C THR A 665 -43.70 -25.23 11.57
N LEU A 666 -42.98 -24.17 11.91
CA LEU A 666 -42.48 -23.90 13.26
C LEU A 666 -43.48 -23.03 14.02
N GLY A 667 -44.63 -23.61 14.39
CA GLY A 667 -45.54 -22.99 15.35
C GLY A 667 -44.90 -22.82 16.73
N PRO A 668 -45.38 -21.88 17.56
CA PRO A 668 -44.83 -21.64 18.89
C PRO A 668 -45.03 -22.87 19.77
N ARG A 669 -43.95 -23.61 20.05
CA ARG A 669 -44.00 -24.69 21.04
C ARG A 669 -44.06 -24.07 22.43
N SER A 670 -45.17 -24.30 23.13
CA SER A 670 -45.32 -23.93 24.53
C SER A 670 -44.35 -24.72 25.40
N GLN A 671 -43.80 -24.03 26.41
CA GLN A 671 -42.71 -24.45 27.29
C GLN A 671 -43.07 -25.59 28.28
N GLN A 672 -44.15 -26.35 28.06
CA GLN A 672 -44.76 -27.18 29.11
C GLN A 672 -44.65 -28.71 28.96
N ASP A 673 -44.05 -29.24 27.88
CA ASP A 673 -43.92 -30.70 27.69
C ASP A 673 -42.53 -31.28 28.03
N ALA A 674 -41.64 -30.52 28.66
CA ALA A 674 -40.32 -30.98 29.09
C ALA A 674 -40.32 -31.77 30.42
N SER A 675 -41.42 -32.46 30.77
CA SER A 675 -41.49 -33.35 31.94
C SER A 675 -41.96 -34.76 31.57
N SER A 676 -41.35 -35.37 30.56
CA SER A 676 -41.38 -36.83 30.46
C SER A 676 -40.01 -37.37 30.06
N SER A 677 -39.37 -38.07 31.00
CA SER A 677 -38.12 -38.81 30.77
C SER A 677 -38.33 -39.87 29.68
N PRO A 678 -37.38 -40.08 28.76
CA PRO A 678 -37.43 -41.23 27.88
C PRO A 678 -37.07 -42.52 28.65
N PRO A 679 -37.69 -43.68 28.33
CA PRO A 679 -37.48 -44.91 29.07
C PRO A 679 -36.14 -45.57 28.70
N ALA A 680 -35.45 -46.08 29.72
CA ALA A 680 -34.29 -46.94 29.57
C ALA A 680 -34.68 -48.32 28.99
N ARG A 681 -34.05 -48.75 27.88
CA ARG A 681 -33.94 -50.16 27.45
C ARG A 681 -32.64 -50.36 26.65
N ARG A 682 -31.61 -50.93 27.29
CA ARG A 682 -31.18 -52.35 27.27
C ARG A 682 -30.25 -52.71 26.09
N SER A 683 -29.00 -52.95 26.49
CA SER A 683 -27.94 -53.69 25.80
C SER A 683 -28.36 -55.08 25.31
N THR A 684 -27.88 -55.48 24.13
CA THR A 684 -27.61 -56.89 23.83
C THR A 684 -26.41 -57.05 22.90
N THR A 685 -25.57 -57.99 23.27
CA THR A 685 -24.24 -58.36 22.75
C THR A 685 -24.35 -59.59 21.84
N ALA A 686 -23.61 -59.64 20.71
CA ALA A 686 -23.07 -60.86 20.03
C ALA A 686 -22.38 -60.41 18.72
N ARG A 687 -21.07 -60.51 18.44
CA ARG A 687 -20.06 -61.60 18.40
C ARG A 687 -20.11 -62.50 17.15
N ARG A 688 -19.04 -62.40 16.33
CA ARG A 688 -18.48 -63.31 15.28
C ARG A 688 -19.33 -63.47 13.99
N THR A 689 -18.78 -63.40 12.76
CA THR A 689 -17.69 -64.20 12.14
C THR A 689 -17.06 -63.52 10.89
N SER A 690 -15.75 -63.72 10.67
CA SER A 690 -15.03 -63.62 9.36
C SER A 690 -14.99 -65.03 8.70
N PRO A 691 -14.38 -65.35 7.53
CA PRO A 691 -13.67 -64.57 6.47
C PRO A 691 -13.96 -65.03 4.99
N SER A 692 -13.20 -64.51 3.99
CA SER A 692 -12.63 -65.25 2.82
C SER A 692 -12.90 -64.72 1.38
N ARG A 693 -11.85 -64.09 0.79
CA ARG A 693 -11.04 -64.50 -0.40
C ARG A 693 -11.64 -64.58 -1.83
N ALA A 694 -10.84 -64.02 -2.77
CA ALA A 694 -10.64 -64.34 -4.21
C ALA A 694 -11.67 -63.78 -5.24
N GLY A 695 -11.28 -63.27 -6.43
CA GLY A 695 -9.97 -63.16 -7.06
C GLY A 695 -10.02 -62.41 -8.41
N ILE A 696 -8.86 -61.84 -8.76
CA ILE A 696 -8.20 -61.72 -10.08
C ILE A 696 -9.06 -61.95 -11.34
N ARG A 697 -9.14 -60.95 -12.23
CA ARG A 697 -8.67 -61.10 -13.64
C ARG A 697 -8.54 -59.78 -14.41
N THR A 698 -7.36 -59.66 -15.01
CA THR A 698 -6.82 -58.75 -16.02
C THR A 698 -7.53 -58.83 -17.37
N SER A 699 -7.63 -57.71 -18.12
CA SER A 699 -6.95 -57.51 -19.43
C SER A 699 -7.53 -56.33 -20.25
N THR A 700 -6.62 -55.48 -20.70
CA THR A 700 -6.64 -54.37 -21.69
C THR A 700 -7.05 -54.82 -23.13
N PRO A 701 -6.88 -54.04 -24.23
CA PRO A 701 -7.53 -52.78 -24.66
C PRO A 701 -7.98 -52.84 -26.16
N ARG A 702 -8.72 -51.84 -26.71
CA ARG A 702 -8.47 -51.24 -28.06
C ARG A 702 -9.58 -50.32 -28.62
N ARG A 703 -9.09 -49.15 -29.09
CA ARG A 703 -9.30 -48.45 -30.38
C ARG A 703 -10.71 -48.04 -30.87
N ARG A 704 -10.73 -46.72 -31.17
CA ARG A 704 -11.23 -46.00 -32.38
C ARG A 704 -12.70 -46.15 -32.77
N SER A 705 -13.40 -45.02 -32.66
CA SER A 705 -13.82 -44.20 -33.81
C SER A 705 -13.84 -42.75 -33.38
#